data_AF-K9EDB9-F1
#
_entry.id   AF-K9EDB9-F1
#
_cell.length_a   1.000
_cell.length_b   1.000
_cell.length_c   1.000
_cell.angle_alpha   90.00
_cell.angle_beta   90.00
_cell.angle_gamma   90.00
#
_symmetry.space_group_name_H-M   'P 1'
#
loop_
_entity.id
_entity.type
_entity.pdbx_description
1 polymer ?
#
loop_
_entity_poly.entity_id
_entity_poly.type
_entity_poly.pdbx_seq_one_letter_code
_entity_poly.pdbx_strand_id
1 'polypeptide(L)'
;MGESFKMGLSKGIEMRNLGGLLAGALALALGLFTVPGGVALGDDNTTWSQLVNRVASLNSGSEENISIDGAITAIEGQPLVVPAGASLTLSGKGEVSGPGGDTIKVEAGAHLRLAGPSFSKARISVEGGALDFVDGSIHDTKMTGPIIFVKDGTFKMGGTADFSRNDVTNVSGALPEGVKEHLYAPITVYNGKGVSITGGTVTHNHGYQRGGAIGIWGSPDAPTPVVLTGGEISGNDAIHPRWNGYGGGVYATEANVTLDGATMAGNTAENGGGLAIEGGESFSLKSGLVKENTNGKYDGRGGGVYVSNVKAVDISGGAIEKNTANGHGGGILVMGGKNVTSDVAISGGSISLNTTVGNAGYGGGAYIQKANVTIKDGKFAENNAATGGGGIGIRASKASISGGEFAGNTAGLSGGGLYLSGESSATMTAANIHDNTSKGFWGGGGIFIEKDSSLNVHNALIRGNTIKDVILVGAGSAIRVSPQGGGVWNCPTGQTTLKITKGVAIFDNSAPDAGREKQYKGAGDDFVGIAAHQFEEAVPANPGQPVSISERMLGGGERIWYQDGSVYNIHKNWLPGKQLPRYAPGAENTRIEYDTEYKVNRAFKSVPSEESKQLAERLATVRIENNYATRTGISGAGIANNGHLTFGEDGWKLKITKSWEDDDPGARPASITVDVLVGGVTVVRGVELTKANNWETVIENFPNPETLIDAKTGERLPLEFKESGADGYSMEVAERPMASELTYAVTLTNRLVTSVDVSKQWLDSDGTALVAGDQPQKVEVELLADGAPTGQKLQLVARNSWAGTFTDLPKYKDGKLINYAVREVAVPGFTSEVTGTPAGGFTVVNTKIPPEKTQVQVLKKWLDYDGSVLASALPESVDVELLADGVATGQKITLTKENSWVGTFKDLPKYKDDGSTLIKYTVKESPVPGFVTAVAGSSGQGFTVTNTRETPPPPKVTELLVQKQWVDSDGDVVDRNLPRAIELQLVRVAAGENIPVGDPVEVTPDSEGRWQYLFTDLPIEVNGETAVYSVVESPVDGFTASVGEIIDGKVTLTNKQNTPPPSTPQTTPPTVSPTTPPSKPPLVPTGAQVGGLLAAGAVMALLGVAIVRRRGDS
;
A
#
# COMPACT_ATOMS: atom_id res chain seq x y z
N MET A 1 8.32 2.92 -5.71
CA MET A 1 7.19 2.98 -6.67
C MET A 1 6.15 2.00 -6.15
N GLY A 2 4.92 2.36 -5.76
CA GLY A 2 4.16 3.59 -6.03
C GLY A 2 3.41 3.45 -7.36
N GLU A 3 2.11 3.74 -7.50
CA GLU A 3 1.08 4.24 -6.56
C GLU A 3 -0.27 3.54 -6.84
N SER A 4 -1.13 3.25 -5.85
CA SER A 4 -2.18 4.15 -5.32
C SER A 4 -3.15 4.71 -6.38
N PHE A 5 -4.44 4.39 -6.24
CA PHE A 5 -5.52 5.33 -6.53
C PHE A 5 -6.76 5.03 -5.67
N LYS A 6 -7.26 6.05 -4.96
CA LYS A 6 -8.59 6.06 -4.32
C LYS A 6 -9.51 6.96 -5.12
N MET A 7 -10.78 6.61 -5.25
CA MET A 7 -11.84 7.63 -5.34
C MET A 7 -13.16 7.09 -4.80
N GLY A 8 -13.94 7.95 -4.15
CA GLY A 8 -15.25 7.59 -3.62
C GLY A 8 -16.12 8.83 -3.38
N LEU A 9 -17.39 8.71 -3.73
CA LEU A 9 -18.51 9.62 -3.45
C LEU A 9 -19.72 8.69 -3.27
N SER A 10 -20.24 8.43 -2.08
CA SER A 10 -20.93 9.34 -1.14
C SER A 10 -22.31 9.81 -1.63
N LYS A 11 -23.36 9.13 -1.13
CA LYS A 11 -24.54 9.71 -0.46
C LYS A 11 -25.45 8.60 0.05
N GLY A 12 -25.91 8.72 1.30
CA GLY A 12 -26.96 7.89 1.86
C GLY A 12 -28.28 8.65 1.95
N ILE A 13 -29.38 7.91 2.06
CA ILE A 13 -30.70 8.40 2.49
C ILE A 13 -31.22 7.39 3.51
N GLU A 14 -31.55 7.84 4.72
CA GLU A 14 -32.32 7.02 5.67
C GLU A 14 -33.83 7.12 5.37
N MET A 15 -34.56 6.04 5.60
CA MET A 15 -35.86 6.13 6.27
C MET A 15 -36.19 4.83 7.01
N ARG A 16 -37.05 4.90 8.03
CA ARG A 16 -37.28 3.84 9.02
C ARG A 16 -38.48 2.95 8.71
N ASN A 17 -38.40 1.72 9.20
CA ASN A 17 -39.47 0.79 9.61
C ASN A 17 -40.91 1.02 9.07
N LEU A 18 -41.41 0.03 8.32
CA LEU A 18 -42.66 -0.64 8.68
C LEU A 18 -42.64 -2.10 8.18
N GLY A 19 -43.42 -2.99 8.80
CA GLY A 19 -43.39 -4.44 8.52
C GLY A 19 -44.35 -4.90 7.43
N GLY A 20 -44.06 -6.07 6.83
CA GLY A 20 -44.90 -6.77 5.86
C GLY A 20 -44.39 -8.20 5.62
N LEU A 21 -45.28 -9.14 5.28
CA LEU A 21 -44.95 -10.56 5.10
C LEU A 21 -44.71 -10.94 3.62
N LEU A 22 -43.96 -12.04 3.46
CA LEU A 22 -44.08 -13.09 2.42
C LEU A 22 -43.63 -12.83 0.95
N ALA A 23 -42.72 -13.73 0.54
CA ALA A 23 -42.64 -14.46 -0.75
C ALA A 23 -42.15 -13.76 -2.04
N GLY A 24 -41.28 -14.49 -2.77
CA GLY A 24 -41.03 -14.30 -4.22
C GLY A 24 -39.60 -14.56 -4.69
N ALA A 25 -39.39 -15.62 -5.50
CA ALA A 25 -38.17 -15.98 -6.28
C ALA A 25 -36.82 -16.06 -5.52
N LEU A 26 -36.07 -17.16 -5.45
CA LEU A 26 -35.76 -18.25 -6.41
C LEU A 26 -34.99 -17.80 -7.67
N ALA A 27 -33.69 -18.11 -7.72
CA ALA A 27 -32.85 -18.07 -8.91
C ALA A 27 -32.21 -19.45 -9.13
N LEU A 28 -32.26 -19.96 -10.36
CA LEU A 28 -31.76 -21.30 -10.69
C LEU A 28 -30.26 -21.28 -11.02
N ALA A 29 -29.57 -22.36 -10.68
CA ALA A 29 -28.39 -22.86 -11.39
C ALA A 29 -28.62 -24.34 -11.70
N LEU A 30 -28.65 -24.73 -12.99
CA LEU A 30 -28.89 -26.12 -13.37
C LEU A 30 -27.60 -26.94 -13.28
N GLY A 31 -27.60 -27.97 -12.43
CA GLY A 31 -26.75 -29.14 -12.56
C GLY A 31 -27.56 -30.28 -13.18
N LEU A 32 -27.18 -30.76 -14.36
CA LEU A 32 -27.89 -31.84 -15.06
C LEU A 32 -27.60 -33.20 -14.40
N PHE A 33 -28.60 -33.79 -13.76
CA PHE A 33 -28.64 -35.23 -13.47
C PHE A 33 -29.63 -35.93 -14.41
N THR A 34 -29.15 -36.94 -15.12
CA THR A 34 -30.00 -37.87 -15.87
C THR A 34 -30.64 -38.87 -14.91
N VAL A 35 -31.98 -38.94 -14.89
CA VAL A 35 -32.74 -39.84 -14.01
C VAL A 35 -33.17 -41.09 -14.77
N PRO A 36 -32.69 -42.30 -14.41
CA PRO A 36 -33.46 -43.53 -14.52
C PRO A 36 -34.52 -43.55 -13.42
N GLY A 37 -35.77 -43.90 -13.74
CA GLY A 37 -36.90 -43.68 -12.82
C GLY A 37 -36.87 -44.53 -11.55
N GLY A 38 -36.74 -43.86 -10.39
CA GLY A 38 -37.20 -44.38 -9.09
C GLY A 38 -38.65 -43.91 -8.84
N VAL A 39 -39.53 -44.80 -8.36
CA VAL A 39 -40.94 -44.48 -8.14
C VAL A 39 -41.11 -43.62 -6.88
N ALA A 40 -41.63 -42.41 -7.04
CA ALA A 40 -42.03 -41.57 -5.92
C ALA A 40 -43.34 -42.08 -5.30
N LEU A 41 -43.24 -42.89 -4.24
CA LEU A 41 -44.35 -43.20 -3.35
C LEU A 41 -44.16 -42.41 -2.05
N GLY A 42 -44.93 -41.34 -1.91
CA GLY A 42 -45.14 -40.66 -0.62
C GLY A 42 -46.18 -41.43 0.19
N ASP A 43 -45.75 -42.50 0.86
CA ASP A 43 -46.55 -43.17 1.88
C ASP A 43 -46.05 -42.75 3.27
N ASP A 44 -46.88 -42.02 4.03
CA ASP A 44 -46.67 -41.59 5.43
C ASP A 44 -46.62 -42.77 6.44
N ASN A 45 -46.31 -43.98 5.95
CA ASN A 45 -46.56 -45.27 6.59
C ASN A 45 -45.43 -46.29 6.33
N THR A 46 -44.27 -45.84 5.81
CA THR A 46 -43.11 -46.70 5.57
C THR A 46 -42.57 -47.25 6.90
N THR A 47 -42.81 -48.53 7.16
CA THR A 47 -42.35 -49.20 8.39
C THR A 47 -40.86 -49.53 8.33
N TRP A 48 -40.24 -49.68 9.51
CA TRP A 48 -38.82 -50.05 9.62
C TRP A 48 -38.48 -51.34 8.87
N SER A 49 -39.30 -52.39 8.96
CA SER A 49 -39.06 -53.65 8.23
C SER A 49 -39.17 -53.49 6.70
N GLN A 50 -39.95 -52.54 6.19
CA GLN A 50 -39.96 -52.21 4.75
C GLN A 50 -38.65 -51.52 4.34
N LEU A 51 -38.13 -50.61 5.17
CA LEU A 51 -36.83 -49.95 4.94
C LEU A 51 -35.68 -50.97 4.95
N VAL A 52 -35.66 -51.87 5.94
CA VAL A 52 -34.66 -52.96 6.04
C VAL A 52 -34.70 -53.87 4.81
N ASN A 53 -35.89 -54.36 4.42
CA ASN A 53 -36.04 -55.24 3.25
C ASN A 53 -35.65 -54.56 1.93
N ARG A 54 -35.87 -53.24 1.81
CA ARG A 54 -35.50 -52.46 0.63
C ARG A 54 -33.98 -52.35 0.49
N VAL A 55 -33.29 -51.87 1.53
CA VAL A 55 -31.83 -51.69 1.51
C VAL A 55 -31.08 -53.03 1.43
N ALA A 56 -31.63 -54.10 2.03
CA ALA A 56 -31.09 -55.46 1.90
C ALA A 56 -31.15 -56.05 0.48
N SER A 57 -31.82 -55.38 -0.47
CA SER A 57 -31.82 -55.77 -1.90
C SER A 57 -30.72 -55.12 -2.74
N LEU A 58 -29.96 -54.18 -2.16
CA LEU A 58 -28.87 -53.49 -2.84
C LEU A 58 -27.66 -54.41 -3.06
N ASN A 59 -26.97 -54.18 -4.18
CA ASN A 59 -25.77 -54.93 -4.57
C ASN A 59 -24.56 -53.97 -4.68
N SER A 60 -23.34 -54.51 -4.71
CA SER A 60 -22.14 -53.69 -4.91
C SER A 60 -22.23 -52.82 -6.16
N GLY A 61 -21.97 -51.51 -6.04
CA GLY A 61 -22.15 -50.52 -7.11
C GLY A 61 -23.58 -49.98 -7.27
N SER A 62 -24.54 -50.38 -6.43
CA SER A 62 -25.88 -49.78 -6.40
C SER A 62 -25.86 -48.45 -5.64
N GLU A 63 -26.60 -47.45 -6.11
CA GLU A 63 -26.87 -46.21 -5.39
C GLU A 63 -28.37 -46.07 -5.16
N GLU A 64 -28.80 -45.85 -3.91
CA GLU A 64 -30.20 -45.62 -3.57
C GLU A 64 -30.37 -44.39 -2.66
N ASN A 65 -31.45 -43.64 -2.89
CA ASN A 65 -31.83 -42.47 -2.12
C ASN A 65 -33.24 -42.69 -1.55
N ILE A 66 -33.41 -42.53 -0.23
CA ILE A 66 -34.67 -42.77 0.48
C ILE A 66 -35.01 -41.53 1.32
N SER A 67 -36.26 -41.08 1.25
CA SER A 67 -36.79 -40.03 2.13
C SER A 67 -37.50 -40.65 3.33
N ILE A 68 -37.23 -40.12 4.51
CA ILE A 68 -37.89 -40.43 5.78
C ILE A 68 -38.47 -39.10 6.25
N ASP A 69 -39.78 -38.92 6.10
CA ASP A 69 -40.47 -37.66 6.43
C ASP A 69 -41.48 -37.80 7.60
N GLY A 70 -41.81 -39.03 7.99
CA GLY A 70 -42.59 -39.36 9.19
C GLY A 70 -41.73 -39.95 10.31
N ALA A 71 -42.32 -40.14 11.49
CA ALA A 71 -41.65 -40.78 12.62
C ALA A 71 -41.64 -42.32 12.49
N ILE A 72 -40.48 -42.95 12.64
CA ILE A 72 -40.28 -44.40 12.52
C ILE A 72 -39.57 -44.92 13.77
N THR A 73 -40.04 -46.03 14.35
CA THR A 73 -39.32 -46.75 15.43
C THR A 73 -38.60 -47.96 14.83
N ALA A 74 -37.31 -48.06 15.07
CA ALA A 74 -36.49 -49.19 14.65
C ALA A 74 -36.63 -50.40 15.59
N ILE A 75 -36.51 -51.60 15.02
CA ILE A 75 -36.83 -52.86 15.70
C ILE A 75 -35.56 -53.51 16.24
N GLU A 76 -35.57 -53.92 17.51
CA GLU A 76 -34.47 -54.64 18.15
C GLU A 76 -34.13 -55.93 17.37
N GLY A 77 -32.84 -56.15 17.11
CA GLY A 77 -32.37 -57.28 16.32
C GLY A 77 -32.58 -57.17 14.80
N GLN A 78 -33.18 -56.08 14.28
CA GLN A 78 -33.33 -55.82 12.85
C GLN A 78 -32.64 -54.51 12.43
N PRO A 79 -31.30 -54.43 12.44
CA PRO A 79 -30.57 -53.25 11.96
C PRO A 79 -30.76 -53.06 10.45
N LEU A 80 -30.71 -51.81 10.00
CA LEU A 80 -30.60 -51.45 8.58
C LEU A 80 -29.16 -51.70 8.11
N VAL A 81 -28.93 -52.77 7.34
CA VAL A 81 -27.58 -53.12 6.84
C VAL A 81 -27.41 -52.59 5.42
N VAL A 82 -26.46 -51.67 5.21
CA VAL A 82 -26.03 -51.18 3.89
C VAL A 82 -24.99 -52.15 3.31
N PRO A 83 -25.30 -52.90 2.24
CA PRO A 83 -24.45 -54.00 1.76
C PRO A 83 -23.10 -53.56 1.18
N ALA A 84 -22.10 -54.43 1.26
CA ALA A 84 -20.71 -54.16 0.84
C ALA A 84 -20.58 -53.53 -0.56
N GLY A 85 -20.05 -52.31 -0.61
CA GLY A 85 -19.86 -51.54 -1.83
C GLY A 85 -21.12 -50.90 -2.44
N ALA A 86 -22.25 -50.89 -1.73
CA ALA A 86 -23.43 -50.10 -2.10
C ALA A 86 -23.41 -48.70 -1.45
N SER A 87 -24.12 -47.74 -2.06
CA SER A 87 -24.30 -46.38 -1.56
C SER A 87 -25.77 -46.13 -1.19
N LEU A 88 -26.01 -45.57 0.00
CA LEU A 88 -27.34 -45.21 0.49
C LEU A 88 -27.35 -43.76 1.01
N THR A 89 -28.26 -42.93 0.51
CA THR A 89 -28.62 -41.65 1.16
C THR A 89 -29.95 -41.77 1.90
N LEU A 90 -29.96 -41.37 3.17
CA LEU A 90 -31.17 -41.09 3.93
C LEU A 90 -31.41 -39.57 3.98
N SER A 91 -32.57 -39.15 3.51
CA SER A 91 -33.01 -37.75 3.38
C SER A 91 -34.42 -37.57 3.98
N GLY A 92 -34.98 -36.37 3.93
CA GLY A 92 -36.30 -36.06 4.54
C GLY A 92 -36.18 -35.52 5.97
N LYS A 93 -37.32 -35.24 6.63
CA LYS A 93 -37.36 -34.53 7.94
C LYS A 93 -37.94 -35.33 9.11
N GLY A 94 -38.12 -36.64 8.94
CA GLY A 94 -38.68 -37.54 9.93
C GLY A 94 -37.72 -37.89 11.07
N GLU A 95 -38.28 -38.45 12.14
CA GLU A 95 -37.54 -38.91 13.32
C GLU A 95 -37.41 -40.44 13.32
N VAL A 96 -36.20 -40.95 13.55
CA VAL A 96 -35.92 -42.38 13.71
C VAL A 96 -35.53 -42.65 15.16
N SER A 97 -36.39 -43.37 15.89
CA SER A 97 -36.08 -43.81 17.25
C SER A 97 -35.54 -45.23 17.28
N GLY A 98 -34.28 -45.37 17.68
CA GLY A 98 -33.55 -46.63 17.77
C GLY A 98 -33.92 -47.47 19.00
N PRO A 99 -33.60 -48.79 19.00
CA PRO A 99 -33.88 -49.71 20.10
C PRO A 99 -32.91 -49.57 21.29
N GLY A 100 -32.04 -48.56 21.33
CA GLY A 100 -30.94 -48.46 22.30
C GLY A 100 -29.67 -49.22 21.90
N GLY A 101 -29.55 -49.61 20.63
CA GLY A 101 -28.42 -50.38 20.10
C GLY A 101 -28.29 -50.25 18.58
N ASP A 102 -27.61 -51.23 17.96
CA ASP A 102 -27.30 -51.27 16.53
C ASP A 102 -28.55 -51.02 15.66
N THR A 103 -28.61 -49.84 15.05
CA THR A 103 -29.75 -49.37 14.25
C THR A 103 -29.40 -49.34 12.78
N ILE A 104 -28.20 -48.88 12.43
CA ILE A 104 -27.67 -48.95 11.05
C ILE A 104 -26.29 -49.60 11.08
N LYS A 105 -26.02 -50.48 10.12
CA LYS A 105 -24.70 -51.08 9.85
C LYS A 105 -24.27 -50.75 8.42
N VAL A 106 -23.01 -50.42 8.22
CA VAL A 106 -22.42 -50.10 6.92
C VAL A 106 -21.22 -51.01 6.70
N GLU A 107 -21.33 -51.90 5.71
CA GLU A 107 -20.33 -52.93 5.44
C GLU A 107 -19.09 -52.40 4.69
N ALA A 108 -18.11 -53.28 4.47
CA ALA A 108 -16.83 -52.92 3.86
C ALA A 108 -17.01 -52.31 2.46
N GLY A 109 -16.43 -51.12 2.26
CA GLY A 109 -16.54 -50.36 1.01
C GLY A 109 -17.92 -49.74 0.74
N ALA A 110 -18.93 -49.97 1.58
CA ALA A 110 -20.24 -49.33 1.46
C ALA A 110 -20.20 -47.85 1.92
N HIS A 111 -21.15 -47.04 1.45
CA HIS A 111 -21.25 -45.61 1.76
C HIS A 111 -22.65 -45.27 2.27
N LEU A 112 -22.70 -44.60 3.43
CA LEU A 112 -23.93 -44.05 3.99
C LEU A 112 -23.84 -42.53 4.02
N ARG A 113 -24.87 -41.86 3.52
CA ARG A 113 -25.04 -40.41 3.59
C ARG A 113 -26.29 -40.06 4.39
N LEU A 114 -26.14 -39.26 5.44
CA LEU A 114 -27.24 -38.73 6.24
C LEU A 114 -27.44 -37.26 5.90
N ALA A 115 -28.61 -36.93 5.35
CA ALA A 115 -28.91 -35.64 4.75
C ALA A 115 -30.37 -35.21 5.04
N GLY A 116 -30.74 -35.17 6.32
CA GLY A 116 -32.02 -34.60 6.79
C GLY A 116 -32.65 -35.24 8.04
N PRO A 117 -32.74 -36.59 8.17
CA PRO A 117 -33.48 -37.20 9.27
C PRO A 117 -32.83 -37.01 10.65
N SER A 118 -33.68 -37.00 11.67
CA SER A 118 -33.28 -36.90 13.09
C SER A 118 -33.23 -38.30 13.72
N PHE A 119 -32.18 -38.61 14.49
CA PHE A 119 -32.01 -39.91 15.16
C PHE A 119 -31.89 -39.76 16.67
N SER A 120 -32.59 -40.62 17.41
CA SER A 120 -32.47 -40.77 18.87
C SER A 120 -32.41 -42.25 19.27
N LYS A 121 -31.72 -42.59 20.36
CA LYS A 121 -31.54 -43.98 20.86
C LYS A 121 -30.92 -44.95 19.84
N ALA A 122 -30.29 -44.43 18.80
CA ALA A 122 -29.78 -45.20 17.68
C ALA A 122 -28.25 -45.36 17.76
N ARG A 123 -27.73 -46.48 17.25
CA ARG A 123 -26.29 -46.65 16.94
C ARG A 123 -26.08 -46.87 15.45
N ILE A 124 -25.06 -46.21 14.91
CA ILE A 124 -24.58 -46.37 13.54
C ILE A 124 -23.16 -46.97 13.59
N SER A 125 -23.00 -48.16 13.00
CA SER A 125 -21.72 -48.89 12.99
C SER A 125 -21.21 -49.03 11.55
N VAL A 126 -19.96 -48.64 11.30
CA VAL A 126 -19.32 -48.64 9.98
C VAL A 126 -18.05 -49.47 10.04
N GLU A 127 -17.95 -50.55 9.26
CA GLU A 127 -16.79 -51.43 9.23
C GLU A 127 -16.21 -51.51 7.82
N GLY A 128 -15.08 -50.84 7.60
CA GLY A 128 -14.42 -50.73 6.30
C GLY A 128 -15.11 -49.80 5.29
N GLY A 129 -16.32 -49.32 5.58
CA GLY A 129 -17.11 -48.39 4.76
C GLY A 129 -16.87 -46.89 5.04
N ALA A 130 -17.84 -46.06 4.66
CA ALA A 130 -17.80 -44.60 4.78
C ALA A 130 -19.14 -44.03 5.28
N LEU A 131 -19.08 -43.00 6.14
CA LEU A 131 -20.24 -42.23 6.62
C LEU A 131 -20.04 -40.73 6.38
N ASP A 132 -20.96 -40.11 5.63
CA ASP A 132 -21.06 -38.66 5.44
C ASP A 132 -22.33 -38.12 6.11
N PHE A 133 -22.19 -37.40 7.23
CA PHE A 133 -23.29 -36.74 7.93
C PHE A 133 -23.31 -35.24 7.59
N VAL A 134 -24.29 -34.81 6.79
CA VAL A 134 -24.30 -33.46 6.17
C VAL A 134 -25.53 -32.61 6.51
N ASP A 135 -26.63 -33.22 6.91
CA ASP A 135 -27.84 -32.55 7.39
C ASP A 135 -28.68 -33.51 8.25
N GLY A 136 -29.58 -32.97 9.06
CA GLY A 136 -30.31 -33.71 10.10
C GLY A 136 -29.58 -33.75 11.43
N SER A 137 -30.04 -34.59 12.36
CA SER A 137 -29.51 -34.61 13.74
C SER A 137 -29.33 -36.01 14.30
N ILE A 138 -28.41 -36.17 15.25
CA ILE A 138 -28.25 -37.38 16.08
C ILE A 138 -28.12 -36.90 17.52
N HIS A 139 -29.16 -37.12 18.34
CA HIS A 139 -29.29 -36.41 19.61
C HIS A 139 -30.00 -37.17 20.73
N ASP A 140 -29.88 -36.63 21.94
CA ASP A 140 -30.51 -37.10 23.19
C ASP A 140 -30.37 -38.62 23.42
N THR A 141 -29.28 -39.20 22.91
CA THR A 141 -29.02 -40.64 22.92
C THR A 141 -28.09 -41.00 24.06
N LYS A 142 -28.59 -41.83 24.99
CA LYS A 142 -27.81 -42.37 26.11
C LYS A 142 -27.67 -43.89 25.99
N MET A 143 -26.43 -44.40 25.96
CA MET A 143 -26.16 -45.84 25.87
C MET A 143 -24.80 -46.26 26.46
N THR A 144 -24.51 -47.57 26.43
CA THR A 144 -23.16 -48.11 26.68
C THR A 144 -22.46 -48.35 25.34
N GLY A 145 -21.17 -48.01 25.27
CA GLY A 145 -20.42 -47.95 24.02
C GLY A 145 -20.77 -46.72 23.14
N PRO A 146 -20.14 -46.60 21.96
CA PRO A 146 -20.33 -45.48 21.03
C PRO A 146 -21.73 -45.45 20.38
N ILE A 147 -22.06 -44.28 19.83
CA ILE A 147 -23.30 -43.97 19.09
C ILE A 147 -23.02 -43.92 17.59
N ILE A 148 -21.89 -43.32 17.18
CA ILE A 148 -21.28 -43.56 15.88
C ILE A 148 -19.99 -44.35 16.13
N PHE A 149 -19.87 -45.54 15.54
CA PHE A 149 -18.64 -46.33 15.54
C PHE A 149 -18.14 -46.53 14.12
N VAL A 150 -16.89 -46.15 13.86
CA VAL A 150 -16.22 -46.35 12.56
C VAL A 150 -14.94 -47.12 12.78
N LYS A 151 -14.78 -48.25 12.09
CA LYS A 151 -13.63 -49.13 12.16
C LYS A 151 -13.07 -49.33 10.75
N ASP A 152 -11.77 -49.11 10.56
CA ASP A 152 -11.06 -49.27 9.27
C ASP A 152 -11.68 -48.48 8.09
N GLY A 153 -12.51 -47.47 8.38
CA GLY A 153 -13.37 -46.73 7.44
C GLY A 153 -13.12 -45.22 7.41
N THR A 154 -14.07 -44.43 6.91
CA THR A 154 -14.02 -42.95 6.93
C THR A 154 -15.25 -42.31 7.55
N PHE A 155 -15.06 -41.18 8.22
CA PHE A 155 -16.14 -40.34 8.77
C PHE A 155 -16.00 -38.90 8.29
N LYS A 156 -17.08 -38.32 7.76
CA LYS A 156 -17.17 -36.89 7.47
C LYS A 156 -18.42 -36.29 8.11
N MET A 157 -18.28 -35.08 8.65
CA MET A 157 -19.38 -34.22 9.07
C MET A 157 -19.31 -32.86 8.37
N GLY A 158 -20.46 -32.28 8.05
CA GLY A 158 -20.54 -31.01 7.34
C GLY A 158 -21.93 -30.41 7.29
N GLY A 159 -22.08 -29.35 6.49
CA GLY A 159 -23.36 -28.70 6.24
C GLY A 159 -24.02 -28.21 7.53
N THR A 160 -25.25 -28.69 7.77
CA THR A 160 -26.12 -28.33 8.90
C THR A 160 -26.34 -29.48 9.87
N ALA A 161 -25.57 -30.57 9.76
CA ALA A 161 -25.64 -31.72 10.66
C ALA A 161 -25.44 -31.34 12.14
N ASP A 162 -26.31 -31.83 13.03
CA ASP A 162 -26.18 -31.63 14.48
C ASP A 162 -25.95 -32.96 15.23
N PHE A 163 -24.91 -33.01 16.05
CA PHE A 163 -24.63 -34.13 16.95
C PHE A 163 -24.63 -33.61 18.39
N SER A 164 -25.75 -33.72 19.11
CA SER A 164 -25.91 -33.00 20.38
C SER A 164 -26.59 -33.76 21.52
N ARG A 165 -26.18 -33.45 22.76
CA ARG A 165 -26.76 -34.02 24.01
C ARG A 165 -26.67 -35.55 24.10
N ASN A 166 -25.64 -36.15 23.50
CA ASN A 166 -25.40 -37.60 23.53
C ASN A 166 -24.50 -38.00 24.70
N ASP A 167 -24.73 -39.17 25.30
CA ASP A 167 -24.18 -39.57 26.61
C ASP A 167 -23.76 -41.05 26.59
N VAL A 168 -22.46 -41.33 26.70
CA VAL A 168 -21.93 -42.70 26.69
C VAL A 168 -21.29 -43.10 28.01
N THR A 169 -21.64 -44.29 28.51
CA THR A 169 -21.21 -44.78 29.85
C THR A 169 -20.71 -46.22 29.82
N ASN A 170 -19.94 -46.63 30.83
CA ASN A 170 -19.32 -47.98 30.94
C ASN A 170 -19.90 -48.79 32.14
N VAL A 171 -21.14 -48.52 32.57
CA VAL A 171 -21.63 -48.91 33.90
C VAL A 171 -22.70 -50.01 33.96
N SER A 172 -23.33 -50.39 32.84
CA SER A 172 -24.48 -51.33 32.90
C SER A 172 -24.77 -52.17 31.65
N GLY A 173 -23.94 -52.15 30.61
CA GLY A 173 -24.18 -52.88 29.35
C GLY A 173 -22.96 -53.62 28.81
N ALA A 174 -23.20 -54.56 27.89
CA ALA A 174 -22.14 -55.12 27.05
C ALA A 174 -21.74 -54.12 25.96
N LEU A 175 -20.45 -54.08 25.61
CA LEU A 175 -19.94 -53.24 24.53
C LEU A 175 -20.24 -53.86 23.15
N PRO A 176 -20.38 -53.05 22.08
CA PRO A 176 -20.49 -53.56 20.72
C PRO A 176 -19.25 -54.35 20.29
N GLU A 177 -19.42 -55.27 19.34
CA GLU A 177 -18.29 -56.03 18.79
C GLU A 177 -17.22 -55.10 18.20
N GLY A 178 -15.95 -55.41 18.47
CA GLY A 178 -14.81 -54.59 18.05
C GLY A 178 -14.52 -53.34 18.91
N VAL A 179 -15.46 -52.87 19.73
CA VAL A 179 -15.24 -51.75 20.67
C VAL A 179 -14.43 -52.23 21.88
N LYS A 180 -13.40 -51.47 22.27
CA LYS A 180 -12.55 -51.79 23.44
C LYS A 180 -13.01 -50.99 24.65
N GLU A 181 -12.95 -51.61 25.83
CA GLU A 181 -13.33 -50.97 27.10
C GLU A 181 -12.48 -49.71 27.36
N HIS A 182 -13.11 -48.66 27.89
CA HIS A 182 -12.55 -47.32 28.15
C HIS A 182 -11.98 -46.56 26.93
N LEU A 183 -12.02 -47.13 25.71
CA LEU A 183 -11.49 -46.53 24.49
C LEU A 183 -12.62 -46.17 23.52
N TYR A 184 -13.60 -45.39 23.99
CA TYR A 184 -14.69 -44.87 23.17
C TYR A 184 -15.22 -43.51 23.67
N ALA A 185 -15.75 -42.77 22.69
CA ALA A 185 -16.50 -41.52 22.79
C ALA A 185 -17.87 -41.69 22.10
N PRO A 186 -18.80 -40.72 22.18
CA PRO A 186 -20.05 -40.74 21.41
C PRO A 186 -19.82 -40.99 19.90
N ILE A 187 -18.81 -40.35 19.30
CA ILE A 187 -18.27 -40.66 17.97
C ILE A 187 -16.89 -41.32 18.14
N THR A 188 -16.77 -42.61 17.84
CA THR A 188 -15.54 -43.40 17.99
C THR A 188 -15.01 -43.86 16.63
N VAL A 189 -13.74 -43.56 16.35
CA VAL A 189 -13.06 -43.96 15.11
C VAL A 189 -11.80 -44.78 15.41
N TYR A 190 -11.75 -46.03 14.96
CA TYR A 190 -10.59 -46.93 15.04
C TYR A 190 -9.99 -47.14 13.65
N ASN A 191 -8.66 -47.04 13.52
CA ASN A 191 -7.91 -47.20 12.27
C ASN A 191 -8.50 -46.36 11.11
N GLY A 192 -8.98 -45.15 11.41
CA GLY A 192 -9.69 -44.33 10.43
C GLY A 192 -8.79 -44.00 9.23
N LYS A 193 -9.28 -44.27 8.03
CA LYS A 193 -8.65 -43.83 6.76
C LYS A 193 -8.78 -42.32 6.54
N GLY A 194 -9.67 -41.67 7.29
CA GLY A 194 -9.81 -40.22 7.37
C GLY A 194 -11.01 -39.80 8.22
N VAL A 195 -10.82 -38.75 9.01
CA VAL A 195 -11.87 -38.04 9.76
C VAL A 195 -11.88 -36.58 9.29
N SER A 196 -13.04 -36.05 8.92
CA SER A 196 -13.13 -34.63 8.56
C SER A 196 -14.40 -33.96 9.08
N ILE A 197 -14.24 -32.77 9.67
CA ILE A 197 -15.35 -31.90 10.08
C ILE A 197 -15.22 -30.61 9.28
N THR A 198 -16.29 -30.26 8.55
CA THR A 198 -16.32 -29.17 7.55
C THR A 198 -17.43 -28.15 7.83
N GLY A 199 -18.27 -28.42 8.81
CA GLY A 199 -19.52 -27.72 9.11
C GLY A 199 -20.32 -28.51 10.16
N GLY A 200 -21.55 -28.10 10.44
CA GLY A 200 -22.38 -28.67 11.48
C GLY A 200 -21.99 -28.29 12.91
N THR A 201 -22.75 -28.83 13.87
CA THR A 201 -22.61 -28.59 15.31
C THR A 201 -22.41 -29.90 16.06
N VAL A 202 -21.45 -29.92 16.99
CA VAL A 202 -21.16 -31.08 17.84
C VAL A 202 -21.15 -30.59 19.29
N THR A 203 -22.31 -30.62 19.97
CA THR A 203 -22.47 -29.86 21.22
C THR A 203 -23.07 -30.62 22.41
N HIS A 204 -22.61 -30.29 23.61
CA HIS A 204 -23.14 -30.82 24.88
C HIS A 204 -23.14 -32.36 24.98
N ASN A 205 -22.18 -33.02 24.33
CA ASN A 205 -22.01 -34.47 24.39
C ASN A 205 -21.07 -34.86 25.54
N HIS A 206 -21.39 -35.97 26.21
CA HIS A 206 -20.67 -36.51 27.35
C HIS A 206 -19.97 -37.83 27.01
N GLY A 207 -18.65 -37.85 27.20
CA GLY A 207 -17.78 -39.00 26.96
C GLY A 207 -17.16 -39.56 28.24
N TYR A 208 -17.04 -40.88 28.32
CA TYR A 208 -16.68 -41.58 29.56
C TYR A 208 -15.21 -41.37 30.00
N GLN A 209 -14.27 -41.19 29.07
CA GLN A 209 -12.86 -40.91 29.42
C GLN A 209 -12.03 -40.28 28.28
N ARG A 210 -12.23 -40.68 27.02
CA ARG A 210 -11.37 -40.28 25.89
C ARG A 210 -12.22 -39.79 24.73
N GLY A 211 -12.35 -38.47 24.60
CA GLY A 211 -13.24 -37.80 23.66
C GLY A 211 -14.61 -37.57 24.29
N GLY A 212 -14.95 -36.31 24.60
CA GLY A 212 -16.28 -35.96 25.12
C GLY A 212 -17.34 -36.03 24.03
N ALA A 213 -16.98 -35.61 22.81
CA ALA A 213 -17.75 -35.90 21.60
C ALA A 213 -17.06 -36.90 20.66
N ILE A 214 -15.78 -36.66 20.32
CA ILE A 214 -15.07 -37.43 19.29
C ILE A 214 -13.81 -38.08 19.87
N GLY A 215 -13.64 -39.39 19.65
CA GLY A 215 -12.45 -40.15 20.02
C GLY A 215 -11.88 -40.88 18.79
N ILE A 216 -10.58 -40.74 18.56
CA ILE A 216 -9.88 -41.25 17.38
C ILE A 216 -8.66 -42.06 17.81
N TRP A 217 -8.53 -43.29 17.29
CA TRP A 217 -7.42 -44.21 17.55
C TRP A 217 -6.85 -44.72 16.23
N GLY A 218 -5.73 -44.16 15.79
CA GLY A 218 -4.94 -44.68 14.68
C GLY A 218 -3.90 -45.71 15.13
N SER A 219 -2.81 -45.86 14.37
CA SER A 219 -1.66 -46.69 14.75
C SER A 219 -0.33 -46.04 14.31
N PRO A 220 0.82 -46.38 14.92
CA PRO A 220 2.11 -45.78 14.55
C PRO A 220 2.52 -46.04 13.09
N ASP A 221 2.15 -47.21 12.55
CA ASP A 221 2.45 -47.60 11.16
C ASP A 221 1.45 -47.00 10.15
N ALA A 222 0.26 -46.58 10.60
CA ALA A 222 -0.76 -45.91 9.82
C ALA A 222 -1.53 -44.88 10.68
N PRO A 223 -1.00 -43.66 10.86
CA PRO A 223 -1.66 -42.63 11.66
C PRO A 223 -2.92 -42.10 10.98
N THR A 224 -4.02 -41.97 11.71
CA THR A 224 -5.31 -41.52 11.15
C THR A 224 -5.26 -40.03 10.77
N PRO A 225 -5.59 -39.64 9.53
CA PRO A 225 -5.74 -38.23 9.15
C PRO A 225 -7.00 -37.60 9.76
N VAL A 226 -6.86 -36.42 10.38
CA VAL A 226 -7.97 -35.68 11.00
C VAL A 226 -7.93 -34.22 10.54
N VAL A 227 -8.97 -33.76 9.85
CA VAL A 227 -8.99 -32.43 9.19
C VAL A 227 -10.25 -31.64 9.55
N LEU A 228 -10.07 -30.56 10.32
CA LEU A 228 -11.13 -29.79 10.97
C LEU A 228 -11.18 -28.38 10.38
N THR A 229 -11.93 -28.21 9.28
CA THR A 229 -11.97 -26.97 8.47
C THR A 229 -13.17 -26.07 8.75
N GLY A 230 -14.15 -26.55 9.51
CA GLY A 230 -15.33 -25.77 9.87
C GLY A 230 -16.20 -26.50 10.89
N GLY A 231 -17.33 -25.87 11.24
CA GLY A 231 -18.23 -26.35 12.28
C GLY A 231 -17.82 -25.92 13.69
N GLU A 232 -18.71 -26.18 14.65
CA GLU A 232 -18.53 -25.85 16.06
C GLU A 232 -18.57 -27.12 16.92
N ILE A 233 -17.54 -27.33 17.73
CA ILE A 233 -17.45 -28.39 18.74
C ILE A 233 -17.46 -27.70 20.11
N SER A 234 -18.60 -27.68 20.81
CA SER A 234 -18.76 -26.83 22.01
C SER A 234 -19.56 -27.43 23.16
N GLY A 235 -19.16 -27.06 24.39
CA GLY A 235 -19.81 -27.50 25.63
C GLY A 235 -19.79 -29.01 25.91
N ASN A 236 -18.95 -29.77 25.20
CA ASN A 236 -18.79 -31.22 25.40
C ASN A 236 -17.84 -31.52 26.57
N ASP A 237 -18.01 -32.65 27.24
CA ASP A 237 -17.17 -33.03 28.38
C ASP A 237 -16.69 -34.49 28.38
N ALA A 238 -15.46 -34.70 28.85
CA ALA A 238 -14.90 -36.03 29.10
C ALA A 238 -14.44 -36.11 30.57
N ILE A 239 -15.19 -36.83 31.42
CA ILE A 239 -14.97 -36.86 32.87
C ILE A 239 -15.10 -38.30 33.41
N HIS A 240 -14.07 -38.79 34.09
CA HIS A 240 -14.06 -40.15 34.67
C HIS A 240 -13.91 -40.14 36.20
N PRO A 241 -14.74 -40.86 36.99
CA PRO A 241 -14.78 -40.75 38.46
C PRO A 241 -13.56 -41.29 39.22
N ARG A 242 -12.50 -41.75 38.52
CA ARG A 242 -11.27 -42.32 39.11
C ARG A 242 -9.98 -42.04 38.32
N TRP A 243 -10.10 -41.51 37.10
CA TRP A 243 -8.98 -41.35 36.16
C TRP A 243 -9.15 -40.00 35.47
N ASN A 244 -8.09 -39.49 34.85
CA ASN A 244 -8.21 -38.30 34.02
C ASN A 244 -9.04 -38.61 32.76
N GLY A 245 -9.96 -37.71 32.41
CA GLY A 245 -10.48 -37.53 31.07
C GLY A 245 -9.50 -36.81 30.14
N TYR A 246 -9.70 -37.00 28.84
CA TYR A 246 -8.87 -36.46 27.77
C TYR A 246 -9.75 -36.00 26.60
N GLY A 247 -9.54 -34.77 26.11
CA GLY A 247 -10.15 -34.26 24.89
C GLY A 247 -11.65 -34.01 25.03
N GLY A 248 -12.05 -32.94 25.73
CA GLY A 248 -13.47 -32.66 25.99
C GLY A 248 -14.28 -32.47 24.72
N GLY A 249 -13.74 -31.77 23.71
CA GLY A 249 -14.26 -31.84 22.34
C GLY A 249 -13.77 -33.10 21.62
N VAL A 250 -12.45 -33.15 21.38
CA VAL A 250 -11.81 -34.21 20.57
C VAL A 250 -10.61 -34.83 21.27
N TYR A 251 -10.60 -36.16 21.34
CA TYR A 251 -9.43 -36.98 21.65
C TYR A 251 -8.90 -37.66 20.38
N ALA A 252 -7.59 -37.63 20.17
CA ALA A 252 -6.93 -38.35 19.11
C ALA A 252 -5.62 -39.00 19.59
N THR A 253 -5.37 -40.24 19.18
CA THR A 253 -4.08 -40.92 19.42
C THR A 253 -3.57 -41.62 18.17
N GLU A 254 -2.26 -41.55 17.96
CA GLU A 254 -1.57 -41.96 16.72
C GLU A 254 -2.28 -41.40 15.47
N ALA A 255 -2.41 -40.07 15.43
CA ALA A 255 -3.19 -39.36 14.43
C ALA A 255 -2.49 -38.08 13.96
N ASN A 256 -2.79 -37.64 12.74
CA ASN A 256 -2.28 -36.41 12.15
C ASN A 256 -3.41 -35.37 12.09
N VAL A 257 -3.36 -34.39 13.00
CA VAL A 257 -4.49 -33.48 13.28
C VAL A 257 -4.23 -32.08 12.72
N THR A 258 -5.10 -31.61 11.82
CA THR A 258 -5.09 -30.24 11.30
C THR A 258 -6.36 -29.50 11.72
N LEU A 259 -6.20 -28.39 12.45
CA LEU A 259 -7.25 -27.41 12.72
C LEU A 259 -7.04 -26.21 11.79
N ASP A 260 -8.01 -25.99 10.90
CA ASP A 260 -7.94 -25.01 9.81
C ASP A 260 -9.33 -24.42 9.51
N GLY A 261 -10.00 -23.94 10.57
CA GLY A 261 -11.24 -23.17 10.46
C GLY A 261 -12.33 -23.51 11.50
N ALA A 262 -12.30 -24.72 12.07
CA ALA A 262 -13.31 -25.12 13.06
C ALA A 262 -13.17 -24.37 14.41
N THR A 263 -14.27 -24.28 15.15
CA THR A 263 -14.33 -23.65 16.49
C THR A 263 -14.47 -24.71 17.58
N MET A 264 -13.69 -24.58 18.65
CA MET A 264 -13.62 -25.48 19.81
C MET A 264 -13.88 -24.65 21.07
N ALA A 265 -15.12 -24.62 21.57
CA ALA A 265 -15.56 -23.64 22.56
C ALA A 265 -16.13 -24.25 23.85
N GLY A 266 -15.59 -23.87 25.02
CA GLY A 266 -16.21 -24.19 26.31
C GLY A 266 -16.26 -25.68 26.69
N ASN A 267 -15.46 -26.53 26.04
CA ASN A 267 -15.40 -27.96 26.32
C ASN A 267 -14.55 -28.25 27.58
N THR A 268 -14.80 -29.40 28.25
CA THR A 268 -14.19 -29.75 29.54
C THR A 268 -13.55 -31.13 29.58
N ALA A 269 -12.27 -31.23 29.95
CA ALA A 269 -11.59 -32.49 30.26
C ALA A 269 -10.31 -32.24 31.08
N GLU A 270 -9.87 -33.19 31.91
CA GLU A 270 -8.65 -33.03 32.71
C GLU A 270 -7.38 -32.80 31.88
N ASN A 271 -7.29 -33.36 30.68
CA ASN A 271 -6.22 -33.06 29.72
C ASN A 271 -6.83 -32.65 28.39
N GLY A 272 -6.53 -31.43 27.92
CA GLY A 272 -7.04 -30.95 26.63
C GLY A 272 -8.54 -30.68 26.68
N GLY A 273 -8.95 -29.56 27.29
CA GLY A 273 -10.37 -29.22 27.42
C GLY A 273 -11.07 -29.19 26.07
N GLY A 274 -10.48 -28.53 25.07
CA GLY A 274 -10.90 -28.61 23.67
C GLY A 274 -10.38 -29.87 22.96
N LEU A 275 -9.05 -30.00 22.85
CA LEU A 275 -8.39 -31.12 22.15
C LEU A 275 -7.30 -31.78 23.00
N ALA A 276 -7.23 -33.11 22.96
CA ALA A 276 -6.10 -33.89 23.45
C ALA A 276 -5.53 -34.81 22.35
N ILE A 277 -4.21 -34.73 22.14
CA ILE A 277 -3.49 -35.47 21.09
C ILE A 277 -2.32 -36.25 21.71
N GLU A 278 -2.31 -37.57 21.52
CA GLU A 278 -1.30 -38.49 22.08
C GLU A 278 -0.64 -39.36 20.99
N GLY A 279 0.60 -39.06 20.61
CA GLY A 279 1.30 -39.74 19.52
C GLY A 279 0.87 -39.28 18.12
N GLY A 280 1.41 -39.91 17.08
CA GLY A 280 1.28 -39.49 15.68
C GLY A 280 2.40 -38.54 15.21
N GLU A 281 2.42 -38.26 13.90
CA GLU A 281 3.49 -37.45 13.30
C GLU A 281 3.27 -35.95 13.51
N SER A 282 2.01 -35.47 13.48
CA SER A 282 1.75 -34.03 13.39
C SER A 282 0.49 -33.52 14.08
N PHE A 283 0.61 -32.33 14.67
CA PHE A 283 -0.50 -31.41 14.95
C PHE A 283 -0.22 -30.07 14.24
N SER A 284 -1.24 -29.48 13.61
CA SER A 284 -1.14 -28.18 12.95
C SER A 284 -2.35 -27.29 13.26
N LEU A 285 -2.10 -26.08 13.74
CA LEU A 285 -3.06 -25.00 13.87
C LEU A 285 -2.77 -23.92 12.82
N LYS A 286 -3.59 -23.88 11.78
CA LYS A 286 -3.49 -22.94 10.65
C LYS A 286 -4.52 -21.83 10.73
N SER A 287 -5.75 -22.18 11.08
CA SER A 287 -6.85 -21.24 11.30
C SER A 287 -7.94 -21.89 12.18
N GLY A 288 -8.97 -21.13 12.56
CA GLY A 288 -9.96 -21.55 13.56
C GLY A 288 -9.63 -21.06 14.96
N LEU A 289 -10.42 -21.52 15.94
CA LEU A 289 -10.55 -20.88 17.26
C LEU A 289 -10.71 -21.91 18.37
N VAL A 290 -9.75 -21.98 19.30
CA VAL A 290 -9.85 -22.78 20.53
C VAL A 290 -10.07 -21.84 21.71
N LYS A 291 -11.31 -21.72 22.19
CA LYS A 291 -11.66 -20.73 23.22
C LYS A 291 -12.40 -21.26 24.44
N GLU A 292 -12.18 -20.63 25.59
CA GLU A 292 -13.00 -20.77 26.80
C GLU A 292 -13.09 -22.22 27.34
N ASN A 293 -12.27 -23.14 26.83
CA ASN A 293 -12.21 -24.54 27.27
C ASN A 293 -11.46 -24.65 28.60
N THR A 294 -11.70 -25.72 29.35
CA THR A 294 -11.19 -25.85 30.72
C THR A 294 -10.92 -27.29 31.16
N ASN A 295 -10.09 -27.44 32.20
CA ASN A 295 -9.99 -28.67 32.98
C ASN A 295 -10.78 -28.62 34.31
N GLY A 296 -11.71 -27.67 34.43
CA GLY A 296 -12.71 -27.61 35.49
C GLY A 296 -12.10 -27.37 36.88
N LYS A 297 -12.20 -28.37 37.76
CA LYS A 297 -11.69 -28.34 39.14
C LYS A 297 -10.56 -29.35 39.39
N TYR A 298 -10.08 -30.01 38.35
CA TYR A 298 -9.11 -31.09 38.43
C TYR A 298 -7.68 -30.56 38.22
N ASP A 299 -6.64 -31.23 38.74
CA ASP A 299 -5.23 -30.84 38.57
C ASP A 299 -4.70 -31.23 37.17
N GLY A 300 -5.35 -30.67 36.14
CA GLY A 300 -5.22 -31.03 34.73
C GLY A 300 -4.17 -30.25 33.94
N ARG A 301 -4.17 -30.41 32.61
CA ARG A 301 -3.16 -29.81 31.70
C ARG A 301 -3.71 -29.45 30.33
N GLY A 302 -3.23 -28.36 29.73
CA GLY A 302 -3.65 -27.93 28.39
C GLY A 302 -5.12 -27.53 28.37
N GLY A 303 -5.46 -26.37 28.93
CA GLY A 303 -6.86 -25.94 29.10
C GLY A 303 -7.62 -25.88 27.77
N GLY A 304 -6.99 -25.34 26.73
CA GLY A 304 -7.46 -25.44 25.34
C GLY A 304 -7.00 -26.74 24.68
N VAL A 305 -5.67 -26.91 24.57
CA VAL A 305 -5.05 -28.00 23.82
C VAL A 305 -3.98 -28.72 24.66
N TYR A 306 -4.03 -30.06 24.66
CA TYR A 306 -3.00 -30.94 25.22
C TYR A 306 -2.34 -31.75 24.11
N VAL A 307 -1.02 -31.68 23.99
CA VAL A 307 -0.23 -32.41 22.98
C VAL A 307 0.88 -33.18 23.67
N SER A 308 0.97 -34.49 23.43
CA SER A 308 1.93 -35.39 24.08
C SER A 308 2.49 -36.41 23.10
N ASN A 309 3.81 -36.59 23.07
CA ASN A 309 4.53 -37.51 22.19
C ASN A 309 4.37 -37.30 20.66
N VAL A 310 3.74 -36.20 20.21
CA VAL A 310 3.66 -35.83 18.79
C VAL A 310 5.02 -35.34 18.30
N LYS A 311 5.45 -35.75 17.09
CA LYS A 311 6.77 -35.37 16.54
C LYS A 311 6.80 -33.90 16.10
N ALA A 312 5.87 -33.45 15.26
CA ALA A 312 5.81 -32.07 14.76
C ALA A 312 4.57 -31.33 15.28
N VAL A 313 4.76 -30.09 15.73
CA VAL A 313 3.68 -29.18 16.12
C VAL A 313 3.88 -27.85 15.39
N ASP A 314 2.96 -27.50 14.50
CA ASP A 314 2.96 -26.20 13.80
C ASP A 314 1.81 -25.31 14.29
N ILE A 315 2.14 -24.06 14.60
CA ILE A 315 1.18 -22.99 14.86
C ILE A 315 1.51 -21.86 13.88
N SER A 316 0.86 -21.89 12.72
CA SER A 316 1.02 -20.92 11.64
C SER A 316 -0.12 -19.89 11.58
N GLY A 317 -1.21 -20.10 12.34
CA GLY A 317 -2.28 -19.12 12.47
C GLY A 317 -3.30 -19.48 13.55
N GLY A 318 -4.56 -19.08 13.34
CA GLY A 318 -5.66 -19.30 14.29
C GLY A 318 -5.53 -18.54 15.62
N ALA A 319 -6.43 -18.86 16.56
CA ALA A 319 -6.43 -18.29 17.90
C ALA A 319 -6.70 -19.35 18.98
N ILE A 320 -5.96 -19.24 20.09
CA ILE A 320 -6.16 -20.00 21.33
C ILE A 320 -6.41 -18.98 22.44
N GLU A 321 -7.65 -18.78 22.88
CA GLU A 321 -8.01 -17.69 23.80
C GLU A 321 -8.87 -18.05 25.02
N LYS A 322 -8.63 -17.36 26.15
CA LYS A 322 -9.44 -17.46 27.39
C LYS A 322 -9.56 -18.87 27.99
N ASN A 323 -8.77 -19.84 27.54
CA ASN A 323 -8.81 -21.20 28.07
C ASN A 323 -8.17 -21.24 29.46
N THR A 324 -8.63 -22.14 30.32
CA THR A 324 -8.21 -22.20 31.72
C THR A 324 -7.68 -23.58 32.12
N ALA A 325 -6.48 -23.63 32.70
CA ALA A 325 -5.92 -24.86 33.27
C ALA A 325 -5.55 -24.70 34.75
N ASN A 326 -6.15 -25.49 35.63
CA ASN A 326 -5.63 -25.73 36.97
C ASN A 326 -4.40 -26.66 36.90
N GLY A 327 -3.29 -26.10 36.41
CA GLY A 327 -2.06 -26.83 36.08
C GLY A 327 -1.30 -26.16 34.93
N HIS A 328 -0.51 -26.92 34.16
CA HIS A 328 0.37 -26.36 33.13
C HIS A 328 -0.35 -26.13 31.78
N GLY A 329 -0.03 -25.04 31.09
CA GLY A 329 -0.53 -24.71 29.75
C GLY A 329 -2.00 -24.29 29.77
N GLY A 330 -2.29 -23.02 30.03
CA GLY A 330 -3.67 -22.50 30.05
C GLY A 330 -4.31 -22.58 28.66
N GLY A 331 -3.62 -22.04 27.64
CA GLY A 331 -3.99 -22.20 26.24
C GLY A 331 -3.58 -23.57 25.69
N ILE A 332 -2.28 -23.82 25.62
CA ILE A 332 -1.71 -25.06 25.08
C ILE A 332 -0.60 -25.63 25.97
N LEU A 333 -0.56 -26.96 26.08
CA LEU A 333 0.61 -27.71 26.56
C LEU A 333 1.15 -28.62 25.46
N VAL A 334 2.47 -28.62 25.25
CA VAL A 334 3.20 -29.58 24.41
C VAL A 334 4.25 -30.29 25.24
N MET A 335 4.29 -31.62 25.20
CA MET A 335 5.23 -32.44 25.97
C MET A 335 5.85 -33.58 25.15
N GLY A 336 7.16 -33.51 24.94
CA GLY A 336 7.97 -34.62 24.45
C GLY A 336 8.04 -35.78 25.46
N GLY A 337 8.09 -37.00 24.91
CA GLY A 337 7.99 -38.26 25.65
C GLY A 337 9.25 -38.71 26.37
N LYS A 338 9.41 -40.04 26.52
CA LYS A 338 10.69 -40.63 26.94
C LYS A 338 11.70 -40.70 25.78
N ASN A 339 11.20 -41.07 24.60
CA ASN A 339 12.00 -41.32 23.40
C ASN A 339 11.64 -40.37 22.24
N VAL A 340 10.81 -39.35 22.49
CA VAL A 340 10.33 -38.38 21.50
C VAL A 340 10.65 -36.98 22.00
N THR A 341 11.35 -36.19 21.17
CA THR A 341 11.44 -34.74 21.30
C THR A 341 10.48 -34.14 20.29
N SER A 342 9.64 -33.20 20.69
CA SER A 342 8.71 -32.53 19.77
C SER A 342 9.39 -31.33 19.08
N ASP A 343 9.31 -31.25 17.76
CA ASP A 343 9.70 -30.07 17.01
C ASP A 343 8.50 -29.13 16.92
N VAL A 344 8.57 -27.98 17.62
CA VAL A 344 7.48 -27.00 17.75
C VAL A 344 7.82 -25.74 16.96
N ALA A 345 7.09 -25.49 15.87
CA ALA A 345 7.16 -24.28 15.08
C ALA A 345 6.00 -23.34 15.45
N ILE A 346 6.31 -22.07 15.69
CA ILE A 346 5.33 -21.00 15.86
C ILE A 346 5.71 -19.88 14.88
N SER A 347 4.83 -19.66 13.92
CA SER A 347 5.05 -18.78 12.76
C SER A 347 3.87 -17.85 12.48
N GLY A 348 2.91 -17.77 13.40
CA GLY A 348 1.75 -16.89 13.34
C GLY A 348 0.77 -17.19 14.48
N GLY A 349 -0.45 -16.66 14.35
CA GLY A 349 -1.56 -16.90 15.29
C GLY A 349 -1.48 -16.10 16.59
N SER A 350 -2.52 -16.24 17.42
CA SER A 350 -2.59 -15.60 18.74
C SER A 350 -2.91 -16.61 19.85
N ILE A 351 -2.13 -16.55 20.92
CA ILE A 351 -2.35 -17.29 22.16
C ILE A 351 -2.56 -16.23 23.25
N SER A 352 -3.81 -15.94 23.61
CA SER A 352 -4.14 -14.75 24.39
C SER A 352 -5.21 -14.93 25.47
N LEU A 353 -5.17 -14.12 26.54
CA LEU A 353 -6.11 -14.17 27.68
C LEU A 353 -6.19 -15.53 28.41
N ASN A 354 -5.34 -16.51 28.08
CA ASN A 354 -5.40 -17.84 28.69
C ASN A 354 -4.82 -17.80 30.10
N THR A 355 -5.36 -18.63 30.98
CA THR A 355 -5.05 -18.59 32.41
C THR A 355 -4.63 -19.95 32.93
N THR A 356 -3.59 -19.99 33.76
CA THR A 356 -3.41 -21.09 34.70
C THR A 356 -3.79 -20.69 36.12
N VAL A 357 -4.36 -21.63 36.86
CA VAL A 357 -4.75 -21.49 38.27
C VAL A 357 -4.11 -22.59 39.11
N GLY A 358 -4.33 -22.56 40.43
CA GLY A 358 -3.71 -23.48 41.38
C GLY A 358 -2.25 -23.13 41.70
N ASN A 359 -1.58 -23.98 42.47
CA ASN A 359 -0.23 -23.70 43.01
C ASN A 359 0.93 -24.05 42.04
N ALA A 360 0.64 -24.62 40.87
CA ALA A 360 1.64 -25.14 39.93
C ALA A 360 1.37 -24.73 38.46
N GLY A 361 0.74 -23.59 38.24
CA GLY A 361 0.38 -23.09 36.92
C GLY A 361 1.54 -22.45 36.15
N TYR A 362 2.25 -23.22 35.33
CA TYR A 362 3.25 -22.68 34.40
C TYR A 362 2.71 -22.59 32.97
N GLY A 363 3.12 -21.57 32.21
CA GLY A 363 2.67 -21.37 30.84
C GLY A 363 1.21 -20.93 30.78
N GLY A 364 0.93 -19.64 31.02
CA GLY A 364 -0.43 -19.09 30.93
C GLY A 364 -0.99 -19.27 29.52
N GLY A 365 -0.26 -18.76 28.51
CA GLY A 365 -0.52 -19.03 27.11
C GLY A 365 -0.10 -20.44 26.71
N ALA A 366 1.22 -20.68 26.71
CA ALA A 366 1.81 -21.96 26.30
C ALA A 366 2.78 -22.54 27.33
N TYR A 367 2.75 -23.87 27.51
CA TYR A 367 3.79 -24.62 28.23
C TYR A 367 4.41 -25.67 27.31
N ILE A 368 5.72 -25.57 27.05
CA ILE A 368 6.45 -26.48 26.18
C ILE A 368 7.54 -27.20 26.98
N GLN A 369 7.52 -28.53 26.96
CA GLN A 369 8.53 -29.38 27.61
C GLN A 369 9.12 -30.42 26.63
N LYS A 370 10.44 -30.65 26.69
CA LYS A 370 11.17 -31.63 25.85
C LYS A 370 10.96 -31.42 24.34
N ALA A 371 11.30 -30.23 23.88
CA ALA A 371 11.10 -29.80 22.50
C ALA A 371 12.34 -29.14 21.89
N ASN A 372 12.37 -29.08 20.55
CA ASN A 372 13.07 -28.03 19.82
C ASN A 372 12.03 -27.00 19.40
N VAL A 373 12.13 -25.77 19.90
CA VAL A 373 11.15 -24.70 19.71
C VAL A 373 11.70 -23.67 18.73
N THR A 374 10.93 -23.31 17.72
CA THR A 374 11.25 -22.26 16.75
C THR A 374 10.12 -21.24 16.71
N ILE A 375 10.36 -20.03 17.20
CA ILE A 375 9.42 -18.91 17.13
C ILE A 375 9.94 -17.93 16.07
N LYS A 376 9.13 -17.68 15.04
CA LYS A 376 9.40 -16.71 13.96
C LYS A 376 8.43 -15.54 13.97
N ASP A 377 7.19 -15.80 14.38
CA ASP A 377 6.14 -14.80 14.60
C ASP A 377 5.08 -15.41 15.54
N GLY A 378 4.03 -14.66 15.87
CA GLY A 378 2.92 -15.06 16.72
C GLY A 378 2.80 -14.21 17.98
N LYS A 379 1.57 -14.06 18.48
CA LYS A 379 1.24 -13.14 19.60
C LYS A 379 0.87 -13.90 20.87
N PHE A 380 1.70 -13.79 21.90
CA PHE A 380 1.40 -14.20 23.28
C PHE A 380 0.96 -12.96 24.07
N ALA A 381 -0.35 -12.80 24.33
CA ALA A 381 -0.86 -11.56 24.93
C ALA A 381 -1.83 -11.76 26.11
N GLU A 382 -1.66 -10.95 27.16
CA GLU A 382 -2.58 -10.87 28.31
C GLU A 382 -2.84 -12.21 29.04
N ASN A 383 -1.98 -13.23 28.82
CA ASN A 383 -2.11 -14.52 29.48
C ASN A 383 -1.63 -14.44 30.94
N ASN A 384 -2.25 -15.19 31.86
CA ASN A 384 -1.93 -15.17 33.29
C ASN A 384 -1.49 -16.56 33.80
N ALA A 385 -0.21 -16.72 34.14
CA ALA A 385 0.31 -17.89 34.83
C ALA A 385 0.23 -17.75 36.36
N ALA A 386 -0.30 -18.76 37.06
CA ALA A 386 -0.28 -18.77 38.53
C ALA A 386 1.13 -18.90 39.13
N THR A 387 2.07 -19.49 38.39
CA THR A 387 3.46 -19.71 38.80
C THR A 387 4.43 -18.98 37.87
N GLY A 388 4.77 -19.49 36.69
CA GLY A 388 5.76 -18.84 35.82
C GLY A 388 5.55 -19.04 34.32
N GLY A 389 6.05 -18.09 33.53
CA GLY A 389 5.81 -18.06 32.09
C GLY A 389 4.38 -17.65 31.78
N GLY A 390 4.05 -16.38 32.00
CA GLY A 390 2.71 -15.84 31.72
C GLY A 390 2.33 -16.05 30.25
N GLY A 391 3.13 -15.52 29.33
CA GLY A 391 3.01 -15.81 27.90
C GLY A 391 3.41 -17.25 27.59
N ILE A 392 4.67 -17.60 27.87
CA ILE A 392 5.21 -18.94 27.59
C ILE A 392 6.18 -19.44 28.68
N GLY A 393 6.03 -20.71 29.06
CA GLY A 393 7.00 -21.48 29.84
C GLY A 393 7.68 -22.53 28.97
N ILE A 394 9.01 -22.56 28.97
CA ILE A 394 9.84 -23.53 28.23
C ILE A 394 10.69 -24.33 29.24
N ARG A 395 10.68 -25.66 29.10
CA ARG A 395 11.38 -26.58 30.02
C ARG A 395 12.12 -27.72 29.32
N ALA A 396 13.33 -28.06 29.75
CA ALA A 396 14.15 -29.14 29.17
C ALA A 396 14.16 -29.14 27.64
N SER A 397 14.28 -27.95 27.03
CA SER A 397 14.07 -27.72 25.60
C SER A 397 15.11 -26.78 25.01
N LYS A 398 15.30 -26.85 23.69
CA LYS A 398 16.11 -25.91 22.92
C LYS A 398 15.18 -24.91 22.23
N ALA A 399 15.49 -23.63 22.22
CA ALA A 399 14.65 -22.60 21.62
C ALA A 399 15.44 -21.65 20.70
N SER A 400 14.88 -21.37 19.52
CA SER A 400 15.30 -20.30 18.62
C SER A 400 14.14 -19.30 18.49
N ILE A 401 14.38 -18.04 18.83
CA ILE A 401 13.38 -16.97 18.84
C ILE A 401 13.86 -15.87 17.90
N SER A 402 13.11 -15.66 16.82
CA SER A 402 13.47 -14.84 15.66
C SER A 402 12.33 -13.89 15.24
N GLY A 403 11.38 -13.68 16.14
CA GLY A 403 10.25 -12.77 16.04
C GLY A 403 9.19 -13.11 17.09
N GLY A 404 7.98 -12.57 16.91
CA GLY A 404 6.86 -12.75 17.83
C GLY A 404 6.75 -11.67 18.93
N GLU A 405 5.54 -11.54 19.45
CA GLU A 405 5.13 -10.52 20.43
C GLU A 405 4.72 -11.19 21.75
N PHE A 406 5.27 -10.71 22.86
CA PHE A 406 4.96 -11.13 24.22
C PHE A 406 4.50 -9.90 25.01
N ALA A 407 3.19 -9.63 25.01
CA ALA A 407 2.61 -8.36 25.47
C ALA A 407 1.68 -8.52 26.69
N GLY A 408 1.91 -7.75 27.76
CA GLY A 408 0.96 -7.63 28.88
C GLY A 408 0.71 -8.91 29.69
N ASN A 409 1.49 -9.98 29.47
CA ASN A 409 1.30 -11.26 30.14
C ASN A 409 1.72 -11.18 31.62
N THR A 410 1.12 -12.01 32.47
CA THR A 410 1.32 -11.98 33.92
C THR A 410 1.81 -13.32 34.45
N ALA A 411 2.77 -13.29 35.38
CA ALA A 411 3.19 -14.46 36.17
C ALA A 411 3.06 -14.21 37.67
N GLY A 412 2.56 -15.21 38.41
CA GLY A 412 2.42 -15.16 39.86
C GLY A 412 3.74 -15.17 40.63
N LEU A 413 4.76 -15.90 40.12
CA LEU A 413 6.11 -15.98 40.69
C LEU A 413 7.17 -15.25 39.84
N SER A 414 7.37 -15.63 38.57
CA SER A 414 8.36 -15.00 37.69
C SER A 414 8.22 -15.36 36.20
N GLY A 415 8.81 -14.54 35.33
CA GLY A 415 8.75 -14.70 33.88
C GLY A 415 7.37 -14.36 33.33
N GLY A 416 6.98 -13.08 33.38
CA GLY A 416 5.68 -12.63 32.87
C GLY A 416 5.53 -12.93 31.38
N GLY A 417 6.50 -12.54 30.54
CA GLY A 417 6.54 -12.92 29.13
C GLY A 417 7.04 -14.36 28.93
N LEU A 418 8.30 -14.60 29.29
CA LEU A 418 9.05 -15.84 29.04
C LEU A 418 9.66 -16.41 30.34
N TYR A 419 9.56 -17.73 30.52
CA TYR A 419 10.20 -18.47 31.62
C TYR A 419 10.97 -19.68 31.08
N LEU A 420 12.29 -19.72 31.31
CA LEU A 420 13.18 -20.83 30.90
C LEU A 420 13.58 -21.68 32.11
N SER A 421 13.42 -23.00 32.01
CA SER A 421 13.55 -23.92 33.16
C SER A 421 14.16 -25.28 32.84
N GLY A 422 14.69 -25.95 33.87
CA GLY A 422 15.20 -27.32 33.86
C GLY A 422 16.04 -27.66 32.63
N GLU A 423 17.27 -27.15 32.57
CA GLU A 423 18.24 -27.42 31.48
C GLU A 423 17.79 -26.93 30.09
N SER A 424 16.98 -25.86 30.01
CA SER A 424 16.63 -25.23 28.73
C SER A 424 17.74 -24.35 28.17
N SER A 425 17.86 -24.27 26.85
CA SER A 425 18.76 -23.32 26.17
C SER A 425 18.02 -22.55 25.09
N ALA A 426 18.13 -21.23 25.09
CA ALA A 426 17.46 -20.35 24.13
C ALA A 426 18.45 -19.44 23.40
N THR A 427 18.17 -19.11 22.15
CA THR A 427 18.86 -18.03 21.39
C THR A 427 17.81 -17.12 20.78
N MET A 428 17.96 -15.82 20.98
CA MET A 428 16.98 -14.80 20.62
C MET A 428 17.65 -13.73 19.73
N THR A 429 17.21 -13.64 18.47
CA THR A 429 17.69 -12.68 17.46
C THR A 429 16.68 -11.59 17.13
N ALA A 430 15.39 -11.85 17.32
CA ALA A 430 14.35 -10.83 17.33
C ALA A 430 13.19 -11.28 18.24
N ALA A 431 12.57 -10.33 18.94
CA ALA A 431 11.36 -10.51 19.77
C ALA A 431 10.90 -9.14 20.29
N ASN A 432 9.59 -8.96 20.50
CA ASN A 432 9.05 -7.81 21.22
C ASN A 432 8.41 -8.27 22.53
N ILE A 433 9.01 -7.93 23.68
CA ILE A 433 8.64 -8.40 25.02
C ILE A 433 8.33 -7.19 25.89
N HIS A 434 7.05 -6.85 26.07
CA HIS A 434 6.67 -5.62 26.75
C HIS A 434 5.42 -5.68 27.63
N ASP A 435 5.37 -4.76 28.60
CA ASP A 435 4.28 -4.59 29.58
C ASP A 435 3.96 -5.84 30.43
N ASN A 436 4.79 -6.89 30.35
CA ASN A 436 4.60 -8.13 31.07
C ASN A 436 4.90 -7.94 32.57
N THR A 437 4.13 -8.60 33.43
CA THR A 437 4.14 -8.40 34.88
C THR A 437 4.51 -9.67 35.63
N SER A 438 5.56 -9.60 36.46
CA SER A 438 5.79 -10.56 37.54
C SER A 438 5.20 -10.02 38.85
N LYS A 439 4.47 -10.86 39.59
CA LYS A 439 3.88 -10.54 40.91
C LYS A 439 4.68 -11.09 42.10
N GLY A 440 5.70 -11.91 41.80
CA GLY A 440 6.38 -12.75 42.78
C GLY A 440 7.83 -12.38 43.02
N PHE A 441 8.33 -12.84 44.17
CA PHE A 441 9.63 -12.51 44.75
C PHE A 441 10.81 -12.45 43.77
N TRP A 442 10.91 -13.45 42.88
CA TRP A 442 12.03 -13.61 41.95
C TRP A 442 12.05 -12.65 40.76
N GLY A 443 11.00 -11.82 40.56
CA GLY A 443 10.99 -10.80 39.50
C GLY A 443 10.86 -11.40 38.10
N GLY A 444 11.59 -10.85 37.13
CA GLY A 444 11.54 -11.24 35.72
C GLY A 444 10.18 -10.92 35.11
N GLY A 445 9.82 -9.63 35.01
CA GLY A 445 8.58 -9.20 34.36
C GLY A 445 8.54 -9.63 32.89
N GLY A 446 9.59 -9.28 32.12
CA GLY A 446 9.76 -9.77 30.76
C GLY A 446 10.20 -11.23 30.72
N ILE A 447 11.41 -11.52 31.23
CA ILE A 447 12.06 -12.83 31.14
C ILE A 447 12.54 -13.31 32.52
N PHE A 448 12.36 -14.60 32.82
CA PHE A 448 13.04 -15.29 33.91
C PHE A 448 13.80 -16.53 33.42
N ILE A 449 15.00 -16.76 33.97
CA ILE A 449 15.89 -17.87 33.59
C ILE A 449 16.30 -18.64 34.86
N GLU A 450 15.90 -19.90 34.94
CA GLU A 450 16.20 -20.80 36.07
C GLU A 450 17.68 -21.24 36.09
N LYS A 451 18.12 -21.66 37.28
CA LYS A 451 19.51 -22.02 37.65
C LYS A 451 20.30 -22.80 36.60
N ASP A 452 19.73 -23.81 35.96
CA ASP A 452 20.47 -24.70 35.05
C ASP A 452 20.19 -24.42 33.56
N SER A 453 19.51 -23.31 33.24
CA SER A 453 19.17 -22.92 31.86
C SER A 453 20.18 -21.95 31.24
N SER A 454 19.95 -21.54 29.99
CA SER A 454 20.75 -20.53 29.30
C SER A 454 19.91 -19.75 28.28
N LEU A 455 20.31 -18.50 28.04
CA LEU A 455 19.74 -17.63 27.03
C LEU A 455 20.88 -16.84 26.36
N ASN A 456 20.91 -16.86 25.03
CA ASN A 456 21.70 -15.94 24.23
C ASN A 456 20.75 -14.88 23.66
N VAL A 457 21.09 -13.59 23.74
CA VAL A 457 20.26 -12.51 23.16
C VAL A 457 21.14 -11.58 22.34
N HIS A 458 20.72 -11.28 21.11
CA HIS A 458 21.41 -10.43 20.16
C HIS A 458 20.62 -9.14 19.88
N ASN A 459 21.32 -8.04 19.62
CA ASN A 459 20.77 -6.74 19.22
C ASN A 459 19.61 -6.28 20.13
N ALA A 460 19.89 -6.27 21.43
CA ALA A 460 18.89 -6.14 22.49
C ALA A 460 18.80 -4.73 23.07
N LEU A 461 17.59 -4.18 23.11
CA LEU A 461 17.22 -2.99 23.88
C LEU A 461 16.41 -3.37 25.12
N ILE A 462 16.86 -2.95 26.29
CA ILE A 462 16.23 -3.21 27.59
C ILE A 462 16.01 -1.85 28.30
N ARG A 463 14.78 -1.32 28.23
CA ARG A 463 14.45 0.01 28.82
C ARG A 463 13.04 0.12 29.38
N GLY A 464 12.78 1.11 30.23
CA GLY A 464 11.47 1.37 30.84
C GLY A 464 11.01 0.30 31.85
N ASN A 465 11.77 -0.80 32.00
CA ASN A 465 11.38 -1.89 32.90
C ASN A 465 11.46 -1.40 34.35
N THR A 466 10.37 -1.55 35.09
CA THR A 466 10.16 -0.83 36.36
C THR A 466 9.67 -1.76 37.46
N ILE A 467 10.31 -1.73 38.63
CA ILE A 467 9.79 -2.38 39.84
C ILE A 467 8.73 -1.45 40.48
N LYS A 468 7.48 -1.89 40.57
CA LYS A 468 6.30 -1.12 41.03
C LYS A 468 5.68 -1.74 42.29
N ASP A 469 4.90 -0.94 43.03
CA ASP A 469 3.95 -1.39 44.06
C ASP A 469 4.50 -2.41 45.09
N VAL A 470 5.76 -2.28 45.50
CA VAL A 470 6.44 -3.23 46.40
C VAL A 470 5.85 -3.14 47.82
N ILE A 471 5.06 -4.15 48.19
CA ILE A 471 4.49 -4.33 49.52
C ILE A 471 5.16 -5.53 50.18
N LEU A 472 6.06 -5.27 51.13
CA LEU A 472 6.86 -6.28 51.84
C LEU A 472 6.03 -7.10 52.86
N VAL A 473 5.09 -7.89 52.35
CA VAL A 473 4.28 -8.83 53.16
C VAL A 473 5.19 -9.89 53.77
N GLY A 474 5.07 -10.10 55.09
CA GLY A 474 5.88 -11.09 55.82
C GLY A 474 7.26 -10.59 56.28
N ALA A 475 7.65 -9.36 55.94
CA ALA A 475 8.85 -8.74 56.49
C ALA A 475 8.63 -8.34 57.97
N GLY A 476 8.79 -9.31 58.87
CA GLY A 476 9.05 -9.02 60.28
C GLY A 476 10.27 -8.10 60.44
N SER A 477 10.35 -7.38 61.55
CA SER A 477 11.18 -6.17 61.77
C SER A 477 12.71 -6.29 61.56
N ALA A 478 13.22 -7.46 61.18
CA ALA A 478 14.62 -7.72 60.86
C ALA A 478 14.99 -7.66 59.36
N ILE A 479 14.02 -7.81 58.43
CA ILE A 479 14.35 -8.04 57.00
C ILE A 479 14.31 -6.74 56.18
N ARG A 480 15.50 -6.20 55.85
CA ARG A 480 15.70 -4.99 55.02
C ARG A 480 15.71 -5.30 53.52
N VAL A 481 14.56 -5.69 52.99
CA VAL A 481 14.39 -6.02 51.56
C VAL A 481 14.62 -4.80 50.66
N SER A 482 15.06 -5.02 49.42
CA SER A 482 15.50 -4.00 48.47
C SER A 482 15.02 -4.32 47.05
N PRO A 483 14.49 -3.34 46.27
CA PRO A 483 14.33 -3.44 44.81
C PRO A 483 15.69 -3.40 44.09
N GLN A 484 15.94 -4.36 43.20
CA GLN A 484 17.27 -4.64 42.63
C GLN A 484 17.21 -4.91 41.13
N GLY A 485 17.98 -4.16 40.33
CA GLY A 485 18.28 -4.52 38.93
C GLY A 485 17.12 -4.28 37.96
N GLY A 486 16.49 -3.09 38.00
CA GLY A 486 15.21 -2.81 37.32
C GLY A 486 15.14 -3.28 35.87
N GLY A 487 16.19 -3.05 35.09
CA GLY A 487 16.40 -3.70 33.79
C GLY A 487 16.77 -5.18 33.94
N VAL A 488 17.98 -5.47 34.44
CA VAL A 488 18.52 -6.83 34.60
C VAL A 488 18.97 -7.12 36.04
N TRP A 489 18.66 -8.30 36.55
CA TRP A 489 19.12 -8.80 37.85
C TRP A 489 19.77 -10.18 37.73
N ASN A 490 20.89 -10.37 38.44
CA ASN A 490 21.67 -11.62 38.40
C ASN A 490 21.93 -12.20 39.81
N CYS A 491 21.58 -13.47 40.02
CA CYS A 491 21.63 -14.18 41.30
C CYS A 491 22.90 -15.05 41.47
N PRO A 492 23.49 -15.15 42.68
CA PRO A 492 24.71 -15.94 42.90
C PRO A 492 24.51 -17.44 43.16
N THR A 493 23.28 -17.95 43.28
CA THR A 493 23.01 -19.31 43.82
C THR A 493 23.04 -20.43 42.76
N GLY A 494 23.34 -20.10 41.51
CA GLY A 494 23.34 -21.04 40.38
C GLY A 494 24.43 -20.81 39.33
N GLN A 495 24.36 -21.60 38.27
CA GLN A 495 25.35 -21.66 37.17
C GLN A 495 24.68 -21.53 35.79
N THR A 496 23.60 -20.75 35.74
CA THR A 496 22.94 -20.31 34.50
C THR A 496 23.96 -19.60 33.61
N THR A 497 23.81 -19.67 32.29
CA THR A 497 24.64 -18.85 31.38
C THR A 497 23.76 -17.96 30.51
N LEU A 498 23.70 -16.68 30.86
CA LEU A 498 23.09 -15.63 30.05
C LEU A 498 24.18 -14.93 29.23
N LYS A 499 24.21 -15.16 27.91
CA LYS A 499 25.16 -14.50 26.98
C LYS A 499 24.43 -13.41 26.21
N ILE A 500 24.47 -12.17 26.71
CA ILE A 500 23.91 -11.03 25.98
C ILE A 500 25.02 -10.51 25.04
N THR A 501 25.20 -11.20 23.91
CA THR A 501 26.26 -10.95 22.93
C THR A 501 25.67 -10.36 21.66
N LYS A 502 26.44 -9.52 20.95
CA LYS A 502 25.96 -8.62 19.88
C LYS A 502 25.09 -7.50 20.40
N GLY A 503 25.67 -6.29 20.38
CA GLY A 503 25.04 -5.00 20.60
C GLY A 503 23.90 -4.96 21.63
N VAL A 504 24.23 -4.59 22.87
CA VAL A 504 23.24 -4.54 23.95
C VAL A 504 23.13 -3.13 24.50
N ALA A 505 21.90 -2.64 24.60
CA ALA A 505 21.54 -1.34 25.15
C ALA A 505 20.62 -1.54 26.36
N ILE A 506 21.14 -1.26 27.56
CA ILE A 506 20.34 -1.19 28.78
C ILE A 506 20.40 0.26 29.25
N PHE A 507 19.26 0.94 29.35
CA PHE A 507 19.14 2.31 29.86
C PHE A 507 17.69 2.61 30.26
N ASP A 508 17.46 3.69 31.00
CA ASP A 508 16.13 4.20 31.40
C ASP A 508 15.17 3.14 32.01
N ASN A 509 15.71 2.16 32.73
CA ASN A 509 14.94 1.27 33.61
C ASN A 509 14.84 1.86 35.03
N SER A 510 14.10 1.21 35.95
CA SER A 510 14.04 1.69 37.35
C SER A 510 13.80 0.59 38.41
N ALA A 511 14.63 0.66 39.45
CA ALA A 511 14.48 0.03 40.76
C ALA A 511 14.29 1.16 41.81
N PRO A 512 13.07 1.71 41.96
CA PRO A 512 12.83 2.85 42.85
C PRO A 512 12.93 2.46 44.33
N ASP A 513 13.11 3.45 45.20
CA ASP A 513 13.07 3.25 46.65
C ASP A 513 11.68 2.80 47.13
N ALA A 514 11.64 1.73 47.94
CA ALA A 514 10.42 1.11 48.43
C ALA A 514 10.09 1.45 49.91
N GLY A 515 8.88 1.08 50.32
CA GLY A 515 8.30 1.40 51.63
C GLY A 515 7.61 2.77 51.66
N ARG A 516 6.72 2.98 52.63
CA ARG A 516 5.87 4.20 52.73
C ARG A 516 6.68 5.49 52.82
N GLU A 517 7.91 5.44 53.32
CA GLU A 517 8.79 6.58 53.55
C GLU A 517 10.04 6.52 52.65
N LYS A 518 10.03 5.65 51.62
CA LYS A 518 11.20 5.39 50.76
C LYS A 518 12.46 4.99 51.55
N GLN A 519 12.26 4.27 52.67
CA GLN A 519 13.31 3.87 53.59
C GLN A 519 14.13 2.66 53.09
N TYR A 520 13.56 1.87 52.17
CA TYR A 520 14.23 0.73 51.54
C TYR A 520 14.78 1.17 50.18
N LYS A 521 16.02 1.69 50.16
CA LYS A 521 16.65 2.18 48.93
C LYS A 521 16.70 1.11 47.84
N GLY A 522 16.34 1.47 46.61
CA GLY A 522 16.59 0.60 45.47
C GLY A 522 18.09 0.55 45.14
N ALA A 523 18.47 -0.34 44.25
CA ALA A 523 19.83 -0.42 43.74
C ALA A 523 19.85 -0.88 42.29
N GLY A 524 20.68 -0.23 41.48
CA GLY A 524 20.94 -0.54 40.08
C GLY A 524 19.67 -0.52 39.25
N ASP A 525 19.21 0.69 38.92
CA ASP A 525 18.04 0.90 38.06
C ASP A 525 18.13 0.09 36.76
N ASP A 526 19.30 0.04 36.11
CA ASP A 526 19.51 -0.69 34.87
C ASP A 526 20.01 -2.13 35.09
N PHE A 527 20.98 -2.33 35.99
CA PHE A 527 21.56 -3.65 36.23
C PHE A 527 22.01 -3.84 37.69
N VAL A 528 21.81 -5.03 38.26
CA VAL A 528 22.46 -5.49 39.50
C VAL A 528 23.09 -6.87 39.31
N GLY A 529 24.39 -6.96 39.62
CA GLY A 529 25.12 -8.22 39.79
C GLY A 529 25.34 -8.51 41.26
N ILE A 530 24.88 -9.66 41.75
CA ILE A 530 25.00 -10.06 43.16
C ILE A 530 26.03 -11.19 43.30
N ALA A 531 26.99 -11.00 44.20
CA ALA A 531 27.92 -12.04 44.62
C ALA A 531 27.34 -12.85 45.80
N ALA A 532 27.84 -14.08 45.99
CA ALA A 532 27.38 -14.93 47.08
C ALA A 532 27.73 -14.29 48.43
N HIS A 533 26.71 -14.06 49.27
CA HIS A 533 26.86 -13.56 50.62
C HIS A 533 25.73 -14.14 51.50
N GLN A 534 26.10 -14.91 52.53
CA GLN A 534 25.18 -15.20 53.62
C GLN A 534 25.10 -14.00 54.58
N PHE A 535 24.08 -13.97 55.41
CA PHE A 535 23.87 -12.88 56.36
C PHE A 535 24.64 -13.16 57.65
N GLU A 536 25.40 -12.17 58.14
CA GLU A 536 26.25 -12.24 59.35
C GLU A 536 27.49 -13.15 59.26
N GLU A 537 27.65 -13.96 58.21
CA GLU A 537 28.91 -14.65 57.90
C GLU A 537 29.94 -13.73 57.21
N ALA A 538 31.23 -14.04 57.39
CA ALA A 538 32.29 -13.56 56.51
C ALA A 538 32.16 -14.20 55.11
N VAL A 539 32.89 -13.66 54.11
CA VAL A 539 32.82 -14.05 52.68
C VAL A 539 32.68 -15.58 52.52
N PRO A 540 31.60 -16.08 51.90
CA PRO A 540 31.35 -17.52 51.84
C PRO A 540 32.41 -18.24 51.01
N ALA A 541 32.64 -19.52 51.30
CA ALA A 541 33.66 -20.36 50.67
C ALA A 541 33.45 -20.64 49.16
N ASN A 542 32.45 -20.01 48.55
CA ASN A 542 32.16 -20.07 47.12
C ASN A 542 31.81 -18.65 46.65
N PRO A 543 32.69 -17.94 45.92
CA PRO A 543 32.40 -16.59 45.44
C PRO A 543 31.22 -16.62 44.45
N GLY A 544 30.42 -15.55 44.42
CA GLY A 544 29.33 -15.46 43.45
C GLY A 544 29.84 -15.29 42.02
N GLN A 545 28.96 -15.54 41.04
CA GLN A 545 29.34 -15.49 39.65
C GLN A 545 29.79 -14.07 39.25
N PRO A 546 30.95 -13.93 38.58
CA PRO A 546 31.46 -12.63 38.17
C PRO A 546 30.54 -12.00 37.12
N VAL A 547 30.54 -10.67 37.06
CA VAL A 547 29.89 -9.89 36.02
C VAL A 547 30.90 -8.91 35.40
N SER A 548 30.82 -8.73 34.08
CA SER A 548 31.57 -7.72 33.34
C SER A 548 30.59 -6.91 32.47
N ILE A 549 30.99 -5.69 32.11
CA ILE A 549 30.21 -4.74 31.32
C ILE A 549 31.14 -4.09 30.30
N SER A 550 30.71 -3.90 29.06
CA SER A 550 31.52 -3.21 28.05
C SER A 550 31.44 -1.68 28.18
N GLU A 551 32.30 -0.97 27.46
CA GLU A 551 32.24 0.48 27.24
C GLU A 551 31.01 0.87 26.38
N ARG A 552 30.74 0.08 25.34
CA ARG A 552 29.85 0.43 24.22
C ARG A 552 28.55 -0.36 24.20
N MET A 553 27.48 0.28 23.72
CA MET A 553 26.16 -0.32 23.53
C MET A 553 25.90 -0.72 22.07
N LEU A 554 24.71 -1.25 21.80
CA LEU A 554 24.18 -1.51 20.47
C LEU A 554 24.43 -0.30 19.54
N GLY A 555 25.07 -0.55 18.40
CA GLY A 555 25.52 0.49 17.46
C GLY A 555 26.94 1.01 17.68
N GLY A 556 27.58 0.69 18.79
CA GLY A 556 28.94 1.17 19.11
C GLY A 556 28.98 2.50 19.85
N GLY A 557 27.81 3.13 20.06
CA GLY A 557 27.67 4.34 20.86
C GLY A 557 28.17 4.13 22.30
N GLU A 558 28.74 5.19 22.86
CA GLU A 558 29.33 5.19 24.20
C GLU A 558 28.25 5.31 25.28
N ARG A 559 28.50 4.70 26.43
CA ARG A 559 27.71 4.90 27.65
C ARG A 559 28.64 4.99 28.86
N ILE A 560 28.29 5.83 29.83
CA ILE A 560 29.00 5.88 31.10
C ILE A 560 28.24 5.04 32.12
N TRP A 561 28.94 4.15 32.80
CA TRP A 561 28.41 3.40 33.93
C TRP A 561 28.68 4.14 35.24
N TYR A 562 27.67 4.19 36.11
CA TYR A 562 27.77 4.75 37.45
C TYR A 562 27.27 3.77 38.51
N GLN A 563 27.84 3.87 39.71
CA GLN A 563 27.35 3.17 40.89
C GLN A 563 26.00 3.75 41.31
N ASP A 564 25.00 2.88 41.49
CA ASP A 564 23.64 3.28 41.84
C ASP A 564 23.10 2.48 43.03
N GLY A 565 23.25 3.03 44.23
CA GLY A 565 22.94 2.35 45.48
C GLY A 565 23.95 1.24 45.81
N SER A 566 23.66 0.44 46.84
CA SER A 566 24.41 -0.80 47.09
C SER A 566 23.60 -1.87 47.83
N VAL A 567 23.78 -3.12 47.41
CA VAL A 567 23.16 -4.30 48.02
C VAL A 567 24.15 -5.04 48.92
N TYR A 568 23.67 -5.59 50.04
CA TYR A 568 24.48 -6.37 50.97
C TYR A 568 24.55 -7.85 50.55
N ASN A 569 23.41 -8.42 50.17
CA ASN A 569 23.32 -9.73 49.53
C ASN A 569 22.02 -9.84 48.74
N ILE A 570 21.72 -11.05 48.27
CA ILE A 570 20.45 -11.38 47.62
C ILE A 570 19.29 -10.86 48.47
N HIS A 571 18.50 -9.94 47.90
CA HIS A 571 17.31 -9.39 48.53
C HIS A 571 17.52 -8.60 49.86
N LYS A 572 18.73 -8.14 50.21
CA LYS A 572 18.93 -7.22 51.34
C LYS A 572 19.85 -6.03 51.04
N ASN A 573 19.50 -4.88 51.63
CA ASN A 573 20.39 -3.72 51.69
C ASN A 573 21.35 -3.73 52.87
N TRP A 574 22.44 -2.97 52.72
CA TRP A 574 23.27 -2.50 53.82
C TRP A 574 22.44 -1.69 54.84
N LEU A 575 22.97 -1.51 56.05
CA LEU A 575 22.42 -0.54 56.99
C LEU A 575 22.51 0.88 56.38
N PRO A 576 21.60 1.84 56.69
CA PRO A 576 21.56 3.14 56.02
C PRO A 576 22.91 3.87 55.96
N GLY A 577 23.65 3.95 57.08
CA GLY A 577 25.00 4.54 57.14
C GLY A 577 26.12 3.69 56.49
N LYS A 578 25.78 2.66 55.71
CA LYS A 578 26.69 1.82 54.90
C LYS A 578 26.21 1.63 53.45
N GLN A 579 25.09 2.25 53.07
CA GLN A 579 24.62 2.25 51.68
C GLN A 579 25.45 3.25 50.87
N LEU A 580 25.74 2.92 49.61
CA LEU A 580 26.31 3.88 48.67
C LEU A 580 25.20 4.79 48.12
N PRO A 581 25.51 6.02 47.66
CA PRO A 581 24.52 6.90 47.03
C PRO A 581 23.81 6.23 45.84
N ARG A 582 22.54 6.59 45.63
CA ARG A 582 21.86 6.39 44.34
C ARG A 582 22.50 7.30 43.29
N TYR A 583 22.42 6.91 42.01
CA TYR A 583 22.76 7.81 40.91
C TYR A 583 21.81 9.02 40.91
N ALA A 584 22.35 10.21 40.64
CA ALA A 584 21.56 11.44 40.52
C ALA A 584 22.10 12.34 39.39
N PRO A 585 21.29 12.73 38.38
CA PRO A 585 21.70 13.66 37.33
C PRO A 585 22.26 14.97 37.90
N GLY A 586 23.43 15.40 37.42
CA GLY A 586 24.10 16.63 37.86
C GLY A 586 24.83 16.55 39.22
N ALA A 587 24.79 15.41 39.90
CA ALA A 587 25.57 15.18 41.14
C ALA A 587 26.98 14.63 40.86
N GLU A 588 27.83 14.62 41.90
CA GLU A 588 29.08 13.87 41.90
C GLU A 588 28.79 12.37 42.01
N ASN A 589 28.83 11.66 40.88
CA ASN A 589 28.50 10.23 40.80
C ASN A 589 29.77 9.39 40.64
N THR A 590 29.88 8.28 41.38
CA THR A 590 31.01 7.35 41.26
C THR A 590 30.92 6.56 39.96
N ARG A 591 31.87 6.78 39.02
CA ARG A 591 32.01 6.01 37.79
C ARG A 591 32.33 4.54 38.10
N ILE A 592 31.86 3.64 37.25
CA ILE A 592 32.23 2.23 37.22
C ILE A 592 33.04 1.99 35.94
N GLU A 593 34.13 1.23 36.06
CA GLU A 593 34.98 0.88 34.93
C GLU A 593 34.42 -0.32 34.18
N TYR A 594 34.61 -0.33 32.87
CA TYR A 594 34.22 -1.42 31.98
C TYR A 594 35.34 -2.45 31.84
N ASP A 595 35.03 -3.56 31.15
CA ASP A 595 35.88 -4.73 30.90
C ASP A 595 36.54 -5.32 32.17
N THR A 596 35.99 -4.95 33.32
CA THR A 596 36.49 -5.26 34.67
C THR A 596 35.62 -6.35 35.28
N GLU A 597 36.23 -7.46 35.66
CA GLU A 597 35.52 -8.62 36.22
C GLU A 597 35.12 -8.38 37.70
N TYR A 598 33.88 -7.96 37.92
CA TYR A 598 33.35 -7.70 39.26
C TYR A 598 32.89 -8.98 39.95
N LYS A 599 33.69 -9.43 40.93
CA LYS A 599 33.46 -10.59 41.81
C LYS A 599 32.73 -10.26 43.13
N VAL A 600 32.16 -9.06 43.22
CA VAL A 600 31.45 -8.52 44.40
C VAL A 600 30.14 -7.86 43.96
N ASN A 601 29.20 -7.68 44.90
CA ASN A 601 27.94 -6.98 44.64
C ASN A 601 28.18 -5.62 43.95
N ARG A 602 27.56 -5.42 42.78
CA ARG A 602 27.57 -4.15 42.06
C ARG A 602 26.17 -3.81 41.55
N ALA A 603 25.91 -2.51 41.50
CA ALA A 603 24.61 -1.95 41.16
C ALA A 603 24.89 -0.76 40.23
N PHE A 604 24.35 -0.85 39.03
CA PHE A 604 24.81 -0.08 37.87
C PHE A 604 23.66 0.76 37.29
N LYS A 605 23.92 2.05 37.09
CA LYS A 605 23.15 2.91 36.18
C LYS A 605 23.93 3.06 34.88
N SER A 606 23.23 2.90 33.75
CA SER A 606 23.72 3.21 32.41
C SER A 606 23.30 4.63 32.03
N VAL A 607 24.25 5.42 31.52
CA VAL A 607 24.02 6.80 31.05
C VAL A 607 24.65 6.98 29.67
N PRO A 608 23.92 6.64 28.59
CA PRO A 608 24.28 6.97 27.22
C PRO A 608 23.83 8.38 26.81
N SER A 609 24.36 8.88 25.69
CA SER A 609 23.82 10.08 25.04
C SER A 609 22.51 9.78 24.30
N GLU A 610 21.69 10.80 24.05
CA GLU A 610 20.40 10.62 23.35
C GLU A 610 20.58 10.14 21.89
N GLU A 611 21.67 10.52 21.23
CA GLU A 611 22.04 10.02 19.89
C GLU A 611 22.40 8.52 19.96
N SER A 612 23.11 8.10 21.01
CA SER A 612 23.42 6.69 21.25
C SER A 612 22.16 5.88 21.54
N LYS A 613 21.19 6.42 22.30
CA LYS A 613 19.87 5.81 22.49
C LYS A 613 19.14 5.62 21.15
N GLN A 614 19.07 6.67 20.33
CA GLN A 614 18.42 6.63 19.01
C GLN A 614 19.06 5.59 18.08
N LEU A 615 20.40 5.50 18.06
CA LEU A 615 21.12 4.49 17.28
C LEU A 615 20.78 3.05 17.76
N ALA A 616 20.74 2.81 19.07
CA ALA A 616 20.34 1.52 19.60
C ALA A 616 18.87 1.19 19.31
N GLU A 617 17.95 2.16 19.45
CA GLU A 617 16.54 1.98 19.11
C GLU A 617 16.30 1.63 17.65
N ARG A 618 17.15 2.14 16.74
CA ARG A 618 17.16 1.87 15.30
C ARG A 618 17.69 0.49 14.93
N LEU A 619 18.60 -0.06 15.72
CA LEU A 619 19.25 -1.36 15.50
C LEU A 619 18.62 -2.52 16.29
N ALA A 620 17.75 -2.23 17.27
CA ALA A 620 17.21 -3.22 18.19
C ALA A 620 16.13 -4.10 17.58
N THR A 621 16.51 -5.34 17.21
CA THR A 621 15.60 -6.41 16.79
C THR A 621 15.00 -7.18 17.97
N VAL A 622 15.69 -7.22 19.12
CA VAL A 622 15.12 -7.68 20.39
C VAL A 622 14.80 -6.49 21.27
N ARG A 623 13.54 -6.39 21.72
CA ARG A 623 13.04 -5.29 22.54
C ARG A 623 12.43 -5.86 23.81
N ILE A 624 12.94 -5.43 24.96
CA ILE A 624 12.47 -5.80 26.30
C ILE A 624 12.11 -4.49 27.00
N GLU A 625 10.89 -4.01 26.74
CA GLU A 625 10.47 -2.64 27.07
C GLU A 625 9.32 -2.63 28.08
N ASN A 626 9.32 -1.69 29.03
CA ASN A 626 8.18 -1.43 29.93
C ASN A 626 7.68 -2.63 30.77
N ASN A 627 8.47 -3.68 31.00
CA ASN A 627 8.02 -4.81 31.83
C ASN A 627 8.06 -4.46 33.32
N TYR A 628 7.31 -5.19 34.15
CA TYR A 628 7.07 -4.86 35.56
C TYR A 628 7.37 -6.01 36.52
N ALA A 629 8.01 -5.70 37.66
CA ALA A 629 8.00 -6.55 38.85
C ALA A 629 7.16 -5.87 39.93
N THR A 630 6.24 -6.60 40.57
CA THR A 630 5.15 -6.00 41.37
C THR A 630 4.86 -6.74 42.66
N ARG A 631 4.24 -6.04 43.63
CA ARG A 631 3.71 -6.52 44.92
C ARG A 631 4.70 -7.23 45.83
N THR A 632 5.20 -8.40 45.46
CA THR A 632 6.28 -9.10 46.20
C THR A 632 7.58 -9.23 45.39
N GLY A 633 7.54 -8.96 44.08
CA GLY A 633 8.71 -8.94 43.21
C GLY A 633 9.62 -7.75 43.49
N ILE A 634 10.91 -8.06 43.62
CA ILE A 634 11.97 -7.14 44.03
C ILE A 634 13.25 -7.27 43.18
N SER A 635 13.24 -8.22 42.25
CA SER A 635 14.32 -8.49 41.31
C SER A 635 13.88 -8.10 39.89
N GLY A 636 14.85 -7.92 38.99
CA GLY A 636 14.72 -7.17 37.75
C GLY A 636 13.44 -7.37 36.94
N ALA A 637 12.85 -6.26 36.53
CA ALA A 637 11.58 -6.23 35.83
C ALA A 637 11.73 -6.59 34.34
N GLY A 638 12.87 -6.31 33.71
CA GLY A 638 13.18 -6.78 32.35
C GLY A 638 13.58 -8.26 32.35
N ILE A 639 14.76 -8.57 32.89
CA ILE A 639 15.31 -9.93 32.99
C ILE A 639 15.74 -10.25 34.43
N ALA A 640 15.39 -11.44 34.92
CA ALA A 640 15.97 -12.02 36.13
C ALA A 640 16.65 -13.37 35.82
N ASN A 641 17.93 -13.51 36.19
CA ASN A 641 18.79 -14.64 35.85
C ASN A 641 19.40 -15.29 37.10
N ASN A 642 19.48 -16.63 37.13
CA ASN A 642 19.92 -17.37 38.31
C ASN A 642 21.40 -17.88 38.29
N GLY A 643 22.33 -17.17 37.65
CA GLY A 643 23.74 -17.61 37.63
C GLY A 643 24.76 -16.62 37.06
N HIS A 644 25.44 -17.00 35.98
CA HIS A 644 26.42 -16.16 35.29
C HIS A 644 25.77 -15.33 34.17
N LEU A 645 26.33 -14.15 33.95
CA LEU A 645 25.93 -13.19 32.93
C LEU A 645 27.19 -12.64 32.25
N THR A 646 27.30 -12.85 30.94
CA THR A 646 28.29 -12.24 30.07
C THR A 646 27.61 -11.18 29.21
N PHE A 647 28.20 -9.99 29.11
CA PHE A 647 27.70 -8.85 28.34
C PHE A 647 28.75 -8.41 27.34
N GLY A 648 28.41 -8.31 26.04
CA GLY A 648 29.31 -7.84 24.97
C GLY A 648 29.54 -8.86 23.85
N GLU A 649 30.14 -8.43 22.73
CA GLU A 649 30.62 -9.34 21.67
C GLU A 649 31.97 -9.97 22.03
N ASP A 650 32.40 -10.95 21.22
CA ASP A 650 33.84 -11.15 21.01
C ASP A 650 34.43 -9.82 20.51
N GLY A 651 35.56 -9.36 21.05
CA GLY A 651 36.08 -8.00 20.87
C GLY A 651 36.50 -7.68 19.43
N TRP A 652 35.53 -7.24 18.62
CA TRP A 652 35.77 -6.75 17.26
C TRP A 652 36.56 -5.44 17.27
N LYS A 653 37.36 -5.24 16.22
CA LYS A 653 38.31 -4.14 16.09
C LYS A 653 38.01 -3.33 14.84
N LEU A 654 38.01 -2.00 14.95
CA LEU A 654 38.06 -1.11 13.79
C LEU A 654 39.50 -0.61 13.63
N LYS A 655 40.24 -1.20 12.68
CA LYS A 655 41.56 -0.68 12.28
C LYS A 655 41.36 0.45 11.28
N ILE A 656 41.92 1.62 11.56
CA ILE A 656 41.92 2.75 10.64
C ILE A 656 43.37 3.01 10.21
N THR A 657 43.62 2.98 8.90
CA THR A 657 44.90 3.33 8.27
C THR A 657 44.68 4.58 7.42
N LYS A 658 45.49 5.62 7.62
CA LYS A 658 45.42 6.86 6.84
C LYS A 658 46.52 6.89 5.78
N SER A 659 46.10 6.85 4.52
CA SER A 659 46.97 7.01 3.34
C SER A 659 46.89 8.42 2.77
N TRP A 660 47.86 8.76 1.95
CA TRP A 660 47.99 10.03 1.25
C TRP A 660 48.41 9.73 -0.19
N GLU A 661 47.66 10.23 -1.16
CA GLU A 661 47.85 9.99 -2.59
C GLU A 661 47.86 11.32 -3.34
N ASP A 662 48.68 11.42 -4.39
CA ASP A 662 48.79 12.63 -5.22
C ASP A 662 48.95 13.93 -4.40
N ASP A 663 49.82 13.85 -3.39
CA ASP A 663 50.07 14.91 -2.40
C ASP A 663 51.54 15.34 -2.30
N ASP A 664 51.81 16.38 -1.50
CA ASP A 664 53.16 16.78 -1.10
C ASP A 664 53.46 16.31 0.33
N PRO A 665 54.39 15.36 0.53
CA PRO A 665 54.80 14.89 1.86
C PRO A 665 55.36 15.96 2.80
N GLY A 666 55.79 17.12 2.28
CA GLY A 666 56.20 18.29 3.05
C GLY A 666 55.05 19.20 3.49
N ALA A 667 53.87 19.07 2.87
CA ALA A 667 52.66 19.85 3.18
C ALA A 667 51.63 19.08 4.03
N ARG A 668 51.92 17.83 4.42
CA ARG A 668 51.06 17.04 5.31
C ARG A 668 50.98 17.68 6.70
N PRO A 669 49.80 17.65 7.37
CA PRO A 669 49.68 18.09 8.75
C PRO A 669 50.50 17.19 9.69
N ALA A 670 50.87 17.71 10.87
CA ALA A 670 51.65 16.95 11.86
C ALA A 670 50.81 15.83 12.52
N SER A 671 49.54 16.12 12.77
CA SER A 671 48.49 15.17 13.16
C SER A 671 47.14 15.59 12.59
N ILE A 672 46.22 14.64 12.53
CA ILE A 672 44.79 14.83 12.24
C ILE A 672 43.98 14.18 13.36
N THR A 673 42.70 14.53 13.47
CA THR A 673 41.73 13.79 14.29
C THR A 673 40.60 13.27 13.43
N VAL A 674 40.06 12.10 13.79
CA VAL A 674 38.94 11.45 13.08
C VAL A 674 37.83 11.10 14.09
N ASP A 675 36.65 11.66 13.87
CA ASP A 675 35.40 11.17 14.47
C ASP A 675 34.88 10.01 13.61
N VAL A 676 34.47 8.90 14.22
CA VAL A 676 33.82 7.76 13.57
C VAL A 676 32.32 7.83 13.86
N LEU A 677 31.49 7.71 12.82
CA LEU A 677 30.03 7.75 12.92
C LEU A 677 29.41 6.49 12.31
N VAL A 678 28.24 6.10 12.83
CA VAL A 678 27.42 5.01 12.31
C VAL A 678 26.05 5.60 11.95
N GLY A 679 25.74 5.65 10.65
CA GLY A 679 24.49 6.19 10.13
C GLY A 679 24.13 7.60 10.67
N GLY A 680 25.11 8.52 10.67
CA GLY A 680 24.99 9.90 11.16
C GLY A 680 25.29 10.11 12.64
N VAL A 681 25.36 9.06 13.47
CA VAL A 681 25.62 9.18 14.93
C VAL A 681 27.09 8.98 15.22
N THR A 682 27.77 9.98 15.78
CA THR A 682 29.18 9.83 16.21
C THR A 682 29.29 8.82 17.34
N VAL A 683 30.03 7.73 17.10
CA VAL A 683 30.26 6.65 18.06
C VAL A 683 31.63 6.72 18.71
N VAL A 684 32.67 7.19 18.00
CA VAL A 684 34.03 7.39 18.55
C VAL A 684 34.48 8.80 18.18
N ARG A 685 35.16 9.50 19.09
CA ARG A 685 35.58 10.91 18.88
C ARG A 685 37.09 11.10 18.89
N GLY A 686 37.55 12.04 18.06
CA GLY A 686 38.87 12.65 18.17
C GLY A 686 40.05 11.70 18.03
N VAL A 687 39.92 10.61 17.25
CA VAL A 687 40.97 9.60 17.12
C VAL A 687 42.18 10.18 16.39
N GLU A 688 43.31 10.34 17.09
CA GLU A 688 44.49 11.01 16.54
C GLU A 688 45.32 10.08 15.64
N LEU A 689 45.64 10.55 14.43
CA LEU A 689 46.52 9.89 13.48
C LEU A 689 47.69 10.82 13.15
N THR A 690 48.90 10.28 13.17
CA THR A 690 50.16 11.04 13.13
C THR A 690 51.23 10.27 12.36
N LYS A 691 52.33 10.95 11.99
CA LYS A 691 53.51 10.25 11.49
C LYS A 691 54.15 9.30 12.53
N ALA A 692 53.91 9.51 13.83
CA ALA A 692 54.52 8.71 14.90
C ALA A 692 53.80 7.38 15.17
N ASN A 693 52.48 7.30 14.95
CA ASN A 693 51.73 6.02 14.94
C ASN A 693 51.66 5.39 13.53
N ASN A 694 52.58 5.76 12.63
CA ASN A 694 52.63 5.34 11.22
C ASN A 694 51.34 5.64 10.44
N TRP A 695 50.56 6.63 10.87
CA TRP A 695 49.23 6.94 10.36
C TRP A 695 48.21 5.79 10.55
N GLU A 696 48.40 4.93 11.53
CA GLU A 696 47.49 3.83 11.87
C GLU A 696 46.98 3.89 13.31
N THR A 697 45.78 3.36 13.54
CA THR A 697 45.20 3.13 14.87
C THR A 697 44.28 1.91 14.86
N VAL A 698 44.00 1.36 16.03
CA VAL A 698 43.06 0.25 16.23
C VAL A 698 42.12 0.62 17.37
N ILE A 699 40.83 0.74 17.05
CA ILE A 699 39.77 0.92 18.04
C ILE A 699 39.32 -0.48 18.45
N GLU A 700 39.71 -0.87 19.66
CA GLU A 700 39.28 -2.10 20.32
C GLU A 700 37.80 -2.03 20.72
N ASN A 701 37.14 -3.19 20.87
CA ASN A 701 35.73 -3.30 21.27
C ASN A 701 34.71 -2.52 20.41
N PHE A 702 35.04 -2.28 19.13
CA PHE A 702 34.10 -1.72 18.16
C PHE A 702 33.10 -2.82 17.73
N PRO A 703 31.78 -2.56 17.59
CA PRO A 703 30.84 -3.59 17.12
C PRO A 703 31.18 -4.05 15.71
N ASN A 704 30.90 -5.31 15.34
CA ASN A 704 31.09 -5.76 13.96
C ASN A 704 30.30 -4.85 12.97
N PRO A 705 30.97 -4.12 12.05
CA PRO A 705 30.27 -3.21 11.13
C PRO A 705 29.33 -3.91 10.14
N GLU A 706 29.46 -5.22 9.95
CA GLU A 706 28.54 -6.04 9.13
C GLU A 706 27.21 -6.34 9.84
N THR A 707 27.15 -6.24 11.18
CA THR A 707 25.93 -6.51 11.98
C THR A 707 25.14 -5.24 12.34
N LEU A 708 25.65 -4.06 11.95
CA LEU A 708 25.01 -2.75 12.11
C LEU A 708 23.86 -2.57 11.11
N ILE A 709 22.83 -3.41 11.21
CA ILE A 709 21.68 -3.44 10.29
C ILE A 709 20.49 -2.70 10.91
N ASP A 710 19.95 -1.73 10.17
CA ASP A 710 18.71 -1.02 10.50
C ASP A 710 17.57 -2.02 10.68
N ALA A 711 17.01 -2.12 11.89
CA ALA A 711 15.98 -3.11 12.22
C ALA A 711 14.64 -2.86 11.50
N LYS A 712 14.48 -1.72 10.84
CA LYS A 712 13.28 -1.33 10.08
C LYS A 712 13.47 -1.46 8.57
N THR A 713 14.64 -1.15 8.01
CA THR A 713 14.87 -1.29 6.55
C THR A 713 15.57 -2.59 6.15
N GLY A 714 16.29 -3.24 7.07
CA GLY A 714 17.13 -4.41 6.77
C GLY A 714 18.45 -4.05 6.08
N GLU A 715 18.77 -2.77 5.93
CA GLU A 715 19.99 -2.29 5.29
C GLU A 715 21.11 -2.05 6.33
N ARG A 716 22.37 -2.25 5.93
CA ARG A 716 23.53 -1.90 6.75
C ARG A 716 23.63 -0.38 6.89
N LEU A 717 23.79 0.12 8.12
CA LEU A 717 24.12 1.52 8.37
C LEU A 717 25.53 1.84 7.83
N PRO A 718 25.71 2.97 7.14
CA PRO A 718 27.03 3.36 6.65
C PRO A 718 27.97 3.65 7.83
N LEU A 719 29.23 3.24 7.68
CA LEU A 719 30.32 3.64 8.57
C LEU A 719 30.95 4.89 7.96
N GLU A 720 30.81 6.01 8.67
CA GLU A 720 31.13 7.35 8.19
C GLU A 720 32.29 7.91 9.01
N PHE A 721 33.10 8.76 8.38
CA PHE A 721 34.30 9.33 9.00
C PHE A 721 34.32 10.84 8.80
N LYS A 722 34.57 11.58 9.88
CA LYS A 722 34.74 13.02 9.84
C LYS A 722 36.15 13.37 10.32
N GLU A 723 37.00 13.69 9.36
CA GLU A 723 38.36 14.16 9.61
C GLU A 723 38.38 15.64 10.08
N SER A 724 39.43 16.05 10.78
CA SER A 724 39.72 17.44 11.13
C SER A 724 41.23 17.64 11.28
N GLY A 725 41.74 18.79 10.81
CA GLY A 725 43.18 19.09 10.74
C GLY A 725 43.84 18.78 9.38
N ALA A 726 43.07 18.42 8.36
CA ALA A 726 43.54 18.12 7.00
C ALA A 726 43.00 19.15 5.97
N ASP A 727 43.09 20.44 6.29
CA ASP A 727 42.56 21.51 5.45
C ASP A 727 43.17 21.49 4.04
N GLY A 728 42.33 21.57 3.00
CA GLY A 728 42.76 21.49 1.60
C GLY A 728 42.90 20.07 1.03
N TYR A 729 42.43 19.04 1.74
CA TYR A 729 42.33 17.67 1.24
C TYR A 729 40.88 17.20 1.15
N SER A 730 40.60 16.26 0.23
CA SER A 730 39.39 15.43 0.25
C SER A 730 39.74 14.00 0.66
N MET A 731 38.87 13.36 1.45
CA MET A 731 39.03 12.01 1.96
C MET A 731 38.14 11.01 1.22
N GLU A 732 38.73 9.95 0.68
CA GLU A 732 38.06 8.74 0.21
C GLU A 732 38.14 7.63 1.27
N VAL A 733 37.08 6.81 1.39
CA VAL A 733 36.96 5.75 2.40
C VAL A 733 36.87 4.39 1.71
N ALA A 734 37.79 3.48 2.03
CA ALA A 734 37.80 2.11 1.53
C ALA A 734 37.66 1.10 2.69
N GLU A 735 36.52 0.41 2.75
CA GLU A 735 36.19 -0.59 3.76
C GLU A 735 36.65 -2.01 3.38
N ARG A 736 37.17 -2.78 4.33
CA ARG A 736 37.61 -4.17 4.15
C ARG A 736 37.38 -5.02 5.42
N PRO A 737 36.33 -5.88 5.46
CA PRO A 737 36.17 -6.86 6.53
C PRO A 737 37.27 -7.93 6.51
N MET A 738 37.71 -8.35 7.70
CA MET A 738 38.68 -9.43 7.94
C MET A 738 38.17 -10.31 9.09
N ALA A 739 37.03 -10.97 8.86
CA ALA A 739 36.25 -11.64 9.92
C ALA A 739 37.01 -12.75 10.68
N SER A 740 38.02 -13.38 10.06
CA SER A 740 38.91 -14.35 10.73
C SER A 740 39.80 -13.74 11.81
N GLU A 741 39.98 -12.42 11.80
CA GLU A 741 40.80 -11.65 12.74
C GLU A 741 39.93 -10.78 13.66
N LEU A 742 38.59 -10.96 13.63
CA LEU A 742 37.60 -10.07 14.25
C LEU A 742 37.86 -8.58 13.96
N THR A 743 38.43 -8.28 12.79
CA THR A 743 38.91 -6.94 12.46
C THR A 743 38.18 -6.44 11.22
N TYR A 744 37.70 -5.20 11.30
CA TYR A 744 37.24 -4.43 10.16
C TYR A 744 38.29 -3.37 9.86
N ALA A 745 38.92 -3.45 8.69
CA ALA A 745 39.95 -2.50 8.28
C ALA A 745 39.33 -1.41 7.40
N VAL A 746 39.71 -0.16 7.64
CA VAL A 746 39.33 0.98 6.81
C VAL A 746 40.58 1.75 6.41
N THR A 747 40.72 2.01 5.12
CA THR A 747 41.72 2.96 4.61
C THR A 747 41.04 4.29 4.34
N LEU A 748 41.57 5.36 4.93
CA LEU A 748 41.15 6.73 4.70
C LEU A 748 42.22 7.40 3.81
N THR A 749 41.90 7.62 2.53
CA THR A 749 42.84 8.13 1.52
C THR A 749 42.62 9.62 1.30
N ASN A 750 43.62 10.47 1.58
CA ASN A 750 43.53 11.89 1.27
C ASN A 750 44.26 12.23 -0.02
N ARG A 751 43.61 13.04 -0.84
CA ARG A 751 44.22 13.69 -2.02
C ARG A 751 44.09 15.20 -1.86
N LEU A 752 45.11 15.94 -2.28
CA LEU A 752 45.06 17.41 -2.25
C LEU A 752 43.95 17.88 -3.20
N VAL A 753 43.10 18.79 -2.73
CA VAL A 753 42.08 19.44 -3.57
C VAL A 753 42.42 20.89 -3.86
N THR A 754 41.70 21.43 -4.84
CA THR A 754 41.69 22.82 -5.22
C THR A 754 40.27 23.23 -5.58
N SER A 755 40.07 24.52 -5.85
CA SER A 755 38.80 25.07 -6.28
C SER A 755 39.01 25.98 -7.47
N VAL A 756 38.05 26.01 -8.40
CA VAL A 756 38.08 26.87 -9.57
C VAL A 756 36.90 27.82 -9.51
N ASP A 757 37.19 29.07 -9.16
CA ASP A 757 36.21 30.16 -9.19
C ASP A 757 35.89 30.55 -10.64
N VAL A 758 34.61 30.83 -10.89
CA VAL A 758 34.12 31.29 -12.18
C VAL A 758 33.22 32.51 -11.96
N SER A 759 33.49 33.58 -12.71
CA SER A 759 32.64 34.76 -12.79
C SER A 759 32.23 35.04 -14.24
N LYS A 760 31.12 35.77 -14.43
CA LYS A 760 30.65 36.24 -15.73
C LYS A 760 30.84 37.74 -15.88
N GLN A 761 31.26 38.16 -17.06
CA GLN A 761 31.13 39.54 -17.51
C GLN A 761 30.20 39.60 -18.72
N TRP A 762 29.36 40.63 -18.79
CA TRP A 762 28.47 40.89 -19.93
C TRP A 762 28.81 42.25 -20.53
N LEU A 763 29.13 42.27 -21.82
CA LEU A 763 29.43 43.48 -22.60
C LEU A 763 28.39 43.66 -23.70
N ASP A 764 28.03 44.91 -24.01
CA ASP A 764 27.35 45.21 -25.27
C ASP A 764 28.36 45.21 -26.43
N SER A 765 27.84 45.30 -27.64
CA SER A 765 28.53 45.26 -28.93
C SER A 765 29.59 46.33 -29.17
N ASP A 766 29.62 47.39 -28.36
CA ASP A 766 30.65 48.44 -28.36
C ASP A 766 31.78 48.21 -27.31
N GLY A 767 31.68 47.13 -26.53
CA GLY A 767 32.62 46.79 -25.45
C GLY A 767 32.31 47.46 -24.11
N THR A 768 31.23 48.24 -23.98
CA THR A 768 30.75 48.76 -22.70
C THR A 768 29.99 47.69 -21.90
N ALA A 769 29.74 47.92 -20.61
CA ALA A 769 29.02 46.96 -19.76
C ALA A 769 27.54 46.84 -20.20
N LEU A 770 27.07 45.61 -20.42
CA LEU A 770 25.72 45.35 -20.90
C LEU A 770 24.66 45.81 -19.89
N VAL A 771 23.61 46.47 -20.39
CA VAL A 771 22.48 46.96 -19.59
C VAL A 771 21.83 45.82 -18.79
N ALA A 772 21.51 46.06 -17.52
CA ALA A 772 20.86 45.08 -16.65
C ALA A 772 19.44 44.78 -17.14
N GLY A 773 19.20 43.54 -17.58
CA GLY A 773 17.96 43.09 -18.22
C GLY A 773 18.18 42.41 -19.57
N ASP A 774 19.24 42.77 -20.29
CA ASP A 774 19.61 42.19 -21.59
C ASP A 774 20.39 40.85 -21.47
N GLN A 775 20.69 40.42 -20.25
CA GLN A 775 21.30 39.10 -20.00
C GLN A 775 20.25 37.99 -20.17
N PRO A 776 20.64 36.79 -20.64
CA PRO A 776 19.77 35.60 -20.57
C PRO A 776 19.43 35.25 -19.11
N GLN A 777 18.48 34.33 -18.89
CA GLN A 777 18.05 33.95 -17.53
C GLN A 777 19.08 33.08 -16.78
N LYS A 778 19.92 32.33 -17.49
CA LYS A 778 21.05 31.54 -16.97
C LYS A 778 22.06 31.25 -18.08
N VAL A 779 23.28 30.87 -17.68
CA VAL A 779 24.26 30.19 -18.55
C VAL A 779 24.82 28.95 -17.86
N GLU A 780 25.43 28.04 -18.61
CA GLU A 780 26.13 26.87 -18.08
C GLU A 780 27.60 26.92 -18.47
N VAL A 781 28.48 26.84 -17.47
CA VAL A 781 29.93 26.71 -17.64
C VAL A 781 30.32 25.28 -17.29
N GLU A 782 31.15 24.65 -18.13
CA GLU A 782 31.63 23.27 -17.96
C GLU A 782 33.12 23.27 -17.64
N LEU A 783 33.51 22.42 -16.68
CA LEU A 783 34.88 22.27 -16.22
C LEU A 783 35.65 21.28 -17.12
N LEU A 784 36.85 21.70 -17.53
CA LEU A 784 37.83 20.92 -18.27
C LEU A 784 39.00 20.58 -17.34
N ALA A 785 39.54 19.36 -17.43
CA ALA A 785 40.77 18.92 -16.78
C ALA A 785 41.73 18.40 -17.85
N ASP A 786 42.94 18.96 -17.93
CA ASP A 786 43.95 18.67 -18.95
C ASP A 786 43.41 18.77 -20.40
N GLY A 787 42.45 19.68 -20.62
CA GLY A 787 41.75 19.88 -21.89
C GLY A 787 40.57 18.92 -22.17
N ALA A 788 40.39 17.88 -21.36
CA ALA A 788 39.26 16.95 -21.47
C ALA A 788 38.05 17.42 -20.63
N PRO A 789 36.80 17.18 -21.04
CA PRO A 789 35.62 17.51 -20.23
C PRO A 789 35.51 16.61 -19.00
N THR A 790 35.30 17.22 -17.83
CA THR A 790 35.03 16.46 -16.58
C THR A 790 33.56 16.03 -16.46
N GLY A 791 32.67 16.60 -17.28
CA GLY A 791 31.22 16.48 -17.13
C GLY A 791 30.63 17.36 -16.02
N GLN A 792 31.45 17.96 -15.14
CA GLN A 792 30.97 18.89 -14.13
C GLN A 792 30.55 20.21 -14.79
N LYS A 793 29.40 20.74 -14.35
CA LYS A 793 28.82 21.99 -14.84
C LYS A 793 28.36 22.88 -13.69
N LEU A 794 28.45 24.19 -13.90
CA LEU A 794 28.05 25.22 -12.97
C LEU A 794 27.10 26.21 -13.67
N GLN A 795 25.94 26.49 -13.05
CA GLN A 795 24.98 27.47 -13.57
C GLN A 795 25.23 28.86 -12.96
N LEU A 796 25.48 29.83 -13.82
CA LEU A 796 25.60 31.25 -13.44
C LEU A 796 24.30 31.97 -13.78
N VAL A 797 23.85 32.84 -12.87
CA VAL A 797 22.54 33.51 -12.88
C VAL A 797 22.61 34.86 -12.17
N ALA A 798 21.71 35.80 -12.50
CA ALA A 798 21.69 37.11 -11.83
C ALA A 798 21.60 37.02 -10.29
N ARG A 799 20.92 36.00 -9.74
CA ARG A 799 20.78 35.79 -8.28
C ARG A 799 22.03 35.30 -7.54
N ASN A 800 23.05 34.79 -8.24
CA ASN A 800 24.37 34.48 -7.64
C ASN A 800 25.43 35.48 -8.08
N SER A 801 25.00 36.71 -8.44
CA SER A 801 25.86 37.76 -9.01
C SER A 801 26.65 37.30 -10.24
N TRP A 802 26.13 36.30 -10.95
CA TRP A 802 26.80 35.57 -12.02
C TRP A 802 28.18 34.99 -11.64
N ALA A 803 28.33 34.53 -10.40
CA ALA A 803 29.55 33.87 -9.91
C ALA A 803 29.28 32.52 -9.22
N GLY A 804 30.28 31.65 -9.19
CA GLY A 804 30.26 30.41 -8.43
C GLY A 804 31.57 29.62 -8.59
N THR A 805 31.75 28.62 -7.72
CA THR A 805 33.00 27.88 -7.57
C THR A 805 32.79 26.39 -7.83
N PHE A 806 33.67 25.76 -8.59
CA PHE A 806 33.85 24.30 -8.55
C PHE A 806 34.76 23.96 -7.36
N THR A 807 34.26 23.19 -6.39
CA THR A 807 35.01 22.79 -5.18
C THR A 807 35.52 21.36 -5.28
N ASP A 808 36.37 20.96 -4.32
CA ASP A 808 36.77 19.56 -4.08
C ASP A 808 37.42 18.87 -5.29
N LEU A 809 38.05 19.67 -6.16
CA LEU A 809 38.68 19.22 -7.39
C LEU A 809 40.07 18.63 -7.09
N PRO A 810 40.40 17.39 -7.52
CA PRO A 810 41.75 16.84 -7.35
C PRO A 810 42.81 17.79 -7.92
N LYS A 811 43.77 18.22 -7.08
CA LYS A 811 44.81 19.18 -7.46
C LYS A 811 45.89 18.52 -8.32
N TYR A 812 46.16 17.24 -8.07
CA TYR A 812 47.11 16.43 -8.80
C TYR A 812 46.46 15.12 -9.26
N LYS A 813 47.08 14.49 -10.27
CA LYS A 813 46.80 13.14 -10.75
C LYS A 813 48.10 12.50 -11.25
N ASP A 814 48.38 11.27 -10.85
CA ASP A 814 49.60 10.54 -11.24
C ASP A 814 50.89 11.36 -10.95
N GLY A 815 50.90 12.08 -9.82
CA GLY A 815 51.96 13.00 -9.39
C GLY A 815 52.08 14.32 -10.18
N LYS A 816 51.15 14.64 -11.08
CA LYS A 816 51.18 15.84 -11.94
C LYS A 816 50.04 16.79 -11.61
N LEU A 817 50.31 18.10 -11.63
CA LEU A 817 49.30 19.13 -11.40
C LEU A 817 48.26 19.09 -12.52
N ILE A 818 46.97 19.00 -12.18
CA ILE A 818 45.89 19.00 -13.19
C ILE A 818 45.71 20.43 -13.72
N ASN A 819 45.79 20.60 -15.04
CA ASN A 819 45.54 21.88 -15.67
C ASN A 819 44.03 22.06 -15.91
N TYR A 820 43.34 22.65 -14.93
CA TYR A 820 41.94 23.01 -15.07
C TYR A 820 41.74 24.17 -16.06
N ALA A 821 40.62 24.12 -16.78
CA ALA A 821 40.10 25.21 -17.58
C ALA A 821 38.57 25.18 -17.55
N VAL A 822 37.91 26.21 -18.08
CA VAL A 822 36.45 26.23 -18.23
C VAL A 822 36.05 26.59 -19.65
N ARG A 823 34.87 26.15 -20.08
CA ARG A 823 34.22 26.58 -21.32
C ARG A 823 32.75 26.87 -21.07
N GLU A 824 32.18 27.85 -21.75
CA GLU A 824 30.74 28.09 -21.69
C GLU A 824 29.99 27.23 -22.71
N VAL A 825 28.82 26.75 -22.34
CA VAL A 825 27.84 26.18 -23.28
C VAL A 825 27.26 27.33 -24.09
N ALA A 826 27.43 27.29 -25.42
CA ALA A 826 27.18 28.41 -26.33
C ALA A 826 25.85 29.15 -26.07
N VAL A 827 25.96 30.49 -25.94
CA VAL A 827 24.85 31.38 -25.61
C VAL A 827 24.38 32.13 -26.86
N PRO A 828 23.14 31.93 -27.35
CA PRO A 828 22.63 32.64 -28.52
C PRO A 828 22.66 34.17 -28.35
N GLY A 829 23.01 34.90 -29.41
CA GLY A 829 23.13 36.37 -29.41
C GLY A 829 24.45 36.94 -28.87
N PHE A 830 25.35 36.09 -28.37
CA PHE A 830 26.62 36.51 -27.77
C PHE A 830 27.82 35.73 -28.35
N THR A 831 28.99 36.38 -28.44
CA THR A 831 30.28 35.69 -28.52
C THR A 831 30.85 35.52 -27.10
N SER A 832 31.49 34.38 -26.82
CA SER A 832 32.01 34.01 -25.50
C SER A 832 33.53 33.86 -25.52
N GLU A 833 34.22 34.50 -24.59
CA GLU A 833 35.66 34.41 -24.38
C GLU A 833 35.95 34.05 -22.91
N VAL A 834 36.93 33.17 -22.68
CA VAL A 834 37.34 32.76 -21.32
C VAL A 834 38.71 33.34 -21.02
N THR A 835 38.81 34.12 -19.96
CA THR A 835 40.05 34.73 -19.46
C THR A 835 40.31 34.31 -18.02
N GLY A 836 41.53 34.50 -17.52
CA GLY A 836 41.92 34.11 -16.15
C GLY A 836 42.70 32.79 -16.08
N THR A 837 42.82 32.23 -14.87
CA THR A 837 43.60 31.00 -14.59
C THR A 837 43.01 30.27 -13.37
N PRO A 838 43.25 28.96 -13.16
CA PRO A 838 42.69 28.24 -12.02
C PRO A 838 42.97 28.88 -10.66
N ALA A 839 44.18 29.44 -10.47
CA ALA A 839 44.61 30.05 -9.22
C ALA A 839 44.14 31.51 -9.02
N GLY A 840 43.58 32.14 -10.05
CA GLY A 840 43.03 33.51 -9.99
C GLY A 840 41.54 33.60 -10.35
N GLY A 841 40.88 32.45 -10.50
CA GLY A 841 39.55 32.35 -11.11
C GLY A 841 39.55 32.55 -12.63
N PHE A 842 38.45 32.13 -13.24
CA PHE A 842 38.14 32.43 -14.64
C PHE A 842 37.03 33.48 -14.75
N THR A 843 37.17 34.39 -15.70
CA THR A 843 36.12 35.33 -16.11
C THR A 843 35.67 34.95 -17.51
N VAL A 844 34.43 34.50 -17.64
CA VAL A 844 33.80 34.23 -18.93
C VAL A 844 33.11 35.51 -19.39
N VAL A 845 33.65 36.15 -20.42
CA VAL A 845 33.12 37.40 -21.00
C VAL A 845 32.15 37.03 -22.13
N ASN A 846 30.92 37.56 -22.10
CA ASN A 846 30.02 37.52 -23.25
C ASN A 846 29.81 38.91 -23.83
N THR A 847 30.11 39.06 -25.11
CA THR A 847 29.92 40.30 -25.87
C THR A 847 28.72 40.14 -26.79
N LYS A 848 27.74 41.04 -26.67
CA LYS A 848 26.51 41.04 -27.46
C LYS A 848 26.83 41.26 -28.93
N ILE A 849 26.23 40.48 -29.81
CA ILE A 849 26.41 40.63 -31.26
C ILE A 849 25.57 41.83 -31.73
N PRO A 850 26.14 42.84 -32.40
CA PRO A 850 25.40 44.02 -32.83
C PRO A 850 24.29 43.67 -33.85
N PRO A 851 23.06 44.18 -33.68
CA PRO A 851 21.97 43.91 -34.60
C PRO A 851 22.19 44.61 -35.95
N GLU A 852 22.24 43.85 -37.04
CA GLU A 852 22.24 44.42 -38.39
C GLU A 852 20.96 45.24 -38.64
N LYS A 853 21.09 46.37 -39.33
CA LYS A 853 19.98 47.25 -39.73
C LYS A 853 19.72 47.18 -41.24
N THR A 854 18.51 47.58 -41.63
CA THR A 854 18.04 47.71 -43.01
C THR A 854 17.15 48.96 -43.17
N GLN A 855 16.72 49.24 -44.41
CA GLN A 855 15.78 50.32 -44.72
C GLN A 855 14.76 49.85 -45.77
N VAL A 856 13.55 50.39 -45.73
CA VAL A 856 12.46 50.08 -46.66
C VAL A 856 12.02 51.36 -47.36
N GLN A 857 12.30 51.46 -48.65
CA GLN A 857 11.82 52.56 -49.49
C GLN A 857 10.35 52.34 -49.89
N VAL A 858 9.59 53.43 -50.04
CA VAL A 858 8.22 53.41 -50.55
C VAL A 858 8.05 54.46 -51.63
N LEU A 859 7.61 54.01 -52.80
CA LEU A 859 7.13 54.83 -53.90
C LEU A 859 5.61 54.78 -53.93
N LYS A 860 4.95 55.91 -54.11
CA LYS A 860 3.50 56.00 -54.33
C LYS A 860 3.20 56.35 -55.79
N LYS A 861 2.30 55.59 -56.41
CA LYS A 861 1.74 55.81 -57.75
C LYS A 861 0.23 56.02 -57.69
N TRP A 862 -0.26 56.75 -58.67
CA TRP A 862 -1.68 57.04 -58.87
C TRP A 862 -2.04 56.71 -60.32
N LEU A 863 -3.07 55.87 -60.49
CA LEU A 863 -3.61 55.45 -61.78
C LEU A 863 -5.10 55.80 -61.84
N ASP A 864 -5.58 56.09 -63.05
CA ASP A 864 -7.02 56.15 -63.31
C ASP A 864 -7.59 54.73 -63.52
N TYR A 865 -8.91 54.60 -63.65
CA TYR A 865 -9.61 53.30 -63.73
C TYR A 865 -9.15 52.41 -64.91
N ASP A 866 -8.58 53.00 -65.96
CA ASP A 866 -8.05 52.30 -67.15
C ASP A 866 -6.57 51.88 -67.01
N GLY A 867 -5.93 52.22 -65.89
CA GLY A 867 -4.50 51.97 -65.64
C GLY A 867 -3.56 53.05 -66.20
N SER A 868 -4.07 54.14 -66.79
CA SER A 868 -3.26 55.30 -67.18
C SER A 868 -2.79 56.11 -65.96
N VAL A 869 -1.72 56.91 -66.11
CA VAL A 869 -1.13 57.65 -64.97
C VAL A 869 -1.96 58.89 -64.63
N LEU A 870 -2.53 58.92 -63.42
CA LEU A 870 -3.38 60.01 -62.95
C LEU A 870 -2.54 61.16 -62.37
N ALA A 871 -2.49 62.29 -63.09
CA ALA A 871 -1.66 63.44 -62.73
C ALA A 871 -2.40 64.59 -62.01
N SER A 872 -3.73 64.49 -61.85
CA SER A 872 -4.59 65.52 -61.25
C SER A 872 -5.76 64.91 -60.48
N ALA A 873 -6.49 65.70 -59.68
CA ALA A 873 -7.52 65.22 -58.75
C ALA A 873 -7.00 64.11 -57.80
N LEU A 874 -5.81 64.33 -57.25
CA LEU A 874 -5.18 63.53 -56.19
C LEU A 874 -5.42 64.19 -54.82
N PRO A 875 -5.42 63.44 -53.71
CA PRO A 875 -5.38 64.03 -52.36
C PRO A 875 -4.06 64.78 -52.12
N GLU A 876 -4.03 65.66 -51.11
CA GLU A 876 -2.83 66.41 -50.75
C GLU A 876 -1.71 65.49 -50.20
N SER A 877 -2.08 64.44 -49.47
CA SER A 877 -1.17 63.46 -48.90
C SER A 877 -1.81 62.08 -48.72
N VAL A 878 -0.97 61.05 -48.48
CA VAL A 878 -1.38 59.74 -47.95
C VAL A 878 -0.39 59.26 -46.90
N ASP A 879 -0.89 58.65 -45.82
CA ASP A 879 -0.06 57.99 -44.81
C ASP A 879 0.09 56.50 -45.09
N VAL A 880 1.33 56.08 -45.28
CA VAL A 880 1.73 54.67 -45.38
C VAL A 880 2.37 54.24 -44.05
N GLU A 881 1.91 53.12 -43.50
CA GLU A 881 2.38 52.52 -42.26
C GLU A 881 3.24 51.27 -42.53
N LEU A 882 4.32 51.10 -41.76
CA LEU A 882 5.21 49.95 -41.82
C LEU A 882 4.71 48.83 -40.88
N LEU A 883 4.73 47.59 -41.38
CA LEU A 883 4.43 46.39 -40.62
C LEU A 883 5.64 45.46 -40.58
N ALA A 884 5.92 44.87 -39.42
CA ALA A 884 6.91 43.82 -39.20
C ALA A 884 6.18 42.49 -39.01
N ASP A 885 6.46 41.49 -39.84
CA ASP A 885 5.79 40.17 -39.83
C ASP A 885 4.24 40.23 -39.89
N GLY A 886 3.69 41.31 -40.45
CA GLY A 886 2.24 41.56 -40.54
C GLY A 886 1.63 42.28 -39.33
N VAL A 887 2.42 42.63 -38.31
CA VAL A 887 2.00 43.48 -37.18
C VAL A 887 2.43 44.93 -37.42
N ALA A 888 1.54 45.89 -37.14
CA ALA A 888 1.83 47.31 -37.30
C ALA A 888 2.93 47.78 -36.33
N THR A 889 3.93 48.48 -36.87
CA THR A 889 5.06 49.02 -36.08
C THR A 889 4.77 50.40 -35.47
N GLY A 890 3.65 51.03 -35.83
CA GLY A 890 3.33 52.43 -35.51
C GLY A 890 4.13 53.46 -36.31
N GLN A 891 5.18 53.05 -37.04
CA GLN A 891 5.95 53.96 -37.90
C GLN A 891 5.14 54.27 -39.17
N LYS A 892 4.99 55.57 -39.47
CA LYS A 892 4.33 56.06 -40.68
C LYS A 892 5.21 57.03 -41.45
N ILE A 893 5.00 57.10 -42.76
CA ILE A 893 5.51 58.15 -43.64
C ILE A 893 4.35 58.76 -44.42
N THR A 894 4.30 60.08 -44.42
CA THR A 894 3.36 60.86 -45.22
C THR A 894 3.96 61.12 -46.59
N LEU A 895 3.32 60.59 -47.63
CA LEU A 895 3.72 60.78 -49.03
C LEU A 895 2.86 61.91 -49.62
N THR A 896 3.50 62.85 -50.33
CA THR A 896 2.85 64.06 -50.88
C THR A 896 3.42 64.38 -52.25
N LYS A 897 2.85 65.38 -52.94
CA LYS A 897 3.38 65.82 -54.23
C LYS A 897 4.78 66.46 -54.12
N GLU A 898 5.07 67.11 -53.00
CA GLU A 898 6.32 67.83 -52.72
C GLU A 898 7.49 66.88 -52.51
N ASN A 899 7.28 65.75 -51.80
CA ASN A 899 8.27 64.68 -51.72
C ASN A 899 8.27 63.75 -52.95
N SER A 900 7.67 64.19 -54.06
CA SER A 900 7.53 63.44 -55.32
C SER A 900 6.88 62.06 -55.13
N TRP A 901 6.03 61.91 -54.11
CA TRP A 901 5.39 60.67 -53.70
C TRP A 901 6.38 59.56 -53.28
N VAL A 902 7.52 59.92 -52.67
CA VAL A 902 8.56 58.97 -52.20
C VAL A 902 8.91 59.20 -50.73
N GLY A 903 9.08 58.10 -49.99
CA GLY A 903 9.58 58.11 -48.61
C GLY A 903 10.41 56.86 -48.29
N THR A 904 11.01 56.80 -47.10
CA THR A 904 11.86 55.67 -46.69
C THR A 904 11.86 55.50 -45.18
N PHE A 905 11.48 54.31 -44.71
CA PHE A 905 11.73 53.88 -43.33
C PHE A 905 13.18 53.45 -43.20
N LYS A 906 13.92 54.02 -42.25
CA LYS A 906 15.36 53.78 -42.03
C LYS A 906 15.61 53.08 -40.69
N ASP A 907 16.83 52.60 -40.50
CA ASP A 907 17.34 52.06 -39.22
C ASP A 907 16.55 50.88 -38.63
N LEU A 908 15.85 50.14 -39.49
CA LEU A 908 14.99 49.01 -39.11
C LEU A 908 15.84 47.77 -38.74
N PRO A 909 15.56 47.05 -37.64
CA PRO A 909 16.23 45.77 -37.35
C PRO A 909 16.07 44.75 -38.49
N LYS A 910 17.18 44.21 -39.01
CA LYS A 910 17.16 43.23 -40.11
C LYS A 910 16.70 41.84 -39.64
N TYR A 911 17.08 41.46 -38.43
CA TYR A 911 16.68 40.22 -37.76
C TYR A 911 15.88 40.52 -36.49
N LYS A 912 15.24 39.48 -35.95
CA LYS A 912 14.57 39.47 -34.65
C LYS A 912 15.59 39.50 -33.50
N ASP A 913 15.08 39.58 -32.28
CA ASP A 913 15.86 39.56 -31.04
C ASP A 913 16.65 38.24 -30.84
N ASP A 914 16.39 37.21 -31.65
CA ASP A 914 17.19 35.98 -31.74
C ASP A 914 18.49 36.14 -32.57
N GLY A 915 18.74 37.33 -33.13
CA GLY A 915 19.93 37.69 -33.90
C GLY A 915 20.11 36.97 -35.24
N SER A 916 19.11 36.21 -35.71
CA SER A 916 19.28 35.32 -36.88
C SER A 916 18.05 35.15 -37.77
N THR A 917 16.83 35.24 -37.25
CA THR A 917 15.59 35.16 -38.05
C THR A 917 15.30 36.51 -38.68
N LEU A 918 15.23 36.59 -40.02
CA LEU A 918 14.89 37.82 -40.74
C LEU A 918 13.48 38.34 -40.39
N ILE A 919 13.34 39.66 -40.23
CA ILE A 919 12.03 40.33 -40.11
C ILE A 919 11.45 40.61 -41.50
N LYS A 920 10.21 40.16 -41.75
CA LYS A 920 9.50 40.39 -43.01
C LYS A 920 8.73 41.71 -42.95
N TYR A 921 9.41 42.80 -43.30
CA TYR A 921 8.74 44.09 -43.46
C TYR A 921 7.79 44.13 -44.65
N THR A 922 6.62 44.73 -44.44
CA THR A 922 5.61 45.07 -45.46
C THR A 922 5.04 46.45 -45.16
N VAL A 923 4.30 47.06 -46.09
CA VAL A 923 3.68 48.38 -45.89
C VAL A 923 2.19 48.36 -46.21
N LYS A 924 1.43 49.23 -45.56
CA LYS A 924 -0.03 49.38 -45.73
C LYS A 924 -0.39 50.86 -45.74
N GLU A 925 -1.15 51.28 -46.74
CA GLU A 925 -1.77 52.62 -46.75
C GLU A 925 -3.09 52.62 -45.98
N SER A 926 -3.47 53.77 -45.43
CA SER A 926 -4.85 53.99 -44.96
C SER A 926 -5.79 54.11 -46.17
N PRO A 927 -6.99 53.51 -46.18
CA PRO A 927 -7.87 53.53 -47.35
C PRO A 927 -8.18 54.96 -47.84
N VAL A 928 -7.92 55.21 -49.13
CA VAL A 928 -8.21 56.50 -49.77
C VAL A 928 -9.56 56.41 -50.47
N PRO A 929 -10.59 57.19 -50.09
CA PRO A 929 -11.91 57.10 -50.69
C PRO A 929 -11.89 57.26 -52.22
N GLY A 930 -12.50 56.31 -52.93
CA GLY A 930 -12.55 56.30 -54.39
C GLY A 930 -11.33 55.68 -55.09
N PHE A 931 -10.42 55.02 -54.37
CA PHE A 931 -9.29 54.30 -54.95
C PHE A 931 -9.01 52.93 -54.30
N VAL A 932 -8.80 51.90 -55.14
CA VAL A 932 -8.30 50.59 -54.71
C VAL A 932 -6.79 50.71 -54.50
N THR A 933 -6.31 50.38 -53.30
CA THR A 933 -4.87 50.30 -53.01
C THR A 933 -4.31 48.91 -53.32
N ALA A 934 -3.30 48.85 -54.18
CA ALA A 934 -2.44 47.69 -54.38
C ALA A 934 -1.01 47.99 -53.87
N VAL A 935 -0.37 47.02 -53.22
CA VAL A 935 1.02 47.12 -52.75
C VAL A 935 1.85 46.02 -53.41
N ALA A 936 2.91 46.39 -54.12
CA ALA A 936 3.82 45.47 -54.79
C ALA A 936 5.29 45.78 -54.43
N GLY A 937 6.17 44.78 -54.53
CA GLY A 937 7.60 44.90 -54.18
C GLY A 937 7.99 44.10 -52.94
N SER A 938 9.12 44.44 -52.33
CA SER A 938 9.64 43.74 -51.14
C SER A 938 10.55 44.65 -50.32
N SER A 939 10.77 44.33 -49.05
CA SER A 939 11.61 45.12 -48.14
C SER A 939 13.01 45.42 -48.70
N GLY A 940 13.64 44.47 -49.40
CA GLY A 940 14.96 44.61 -50.00
C GLY A 940 15.03 45.35 -51.34
N GLN A 941 13.90 45.62 -52.00
CA GLN A 941 13.82 46.39 -53.25
C GLN A 941 12.97 47.67 -53.14
N GLY A 942 12.35 47.89 -51.98
CA GLY A 942 11.30 48.88 -51.79
C GLY A 942 9.92 48.37 -52.21
N PHE A 943 8.89 49.09 -51.77
CA PHE A 943 7.50 48.87 -52.15
C PHE A 943 7.01 49.98 -53.07
N THR A 944 6.24 49.63 -54.10
CA THR A 944 5.35 50.56 -54.79
C THR A 944 3.94 50.36 -54.28
N VAL A 945 3.40 51.37 -53.62
CA VAL A 945 1.96 51.48 -53.35
C VAL A 945 1.33 52.15 -54.57
N THR A 946 0.29 51.55 -55.14
CA THR A 946 -0.45 52.09 -56.29
C THR A 946 -1.90 52.25 -55.89
N ASN A 947 -2.46 53.44 -56.04
CA ASN A 947 -3.92 53.64 -55.97
C ASN A 947 -4.48 53.75 -57.38
N THR A 948 -5.45 52.91 -57.70
CA THR A 948 -6.20 52.91 -58.97
C THR A 948 -7.63 53.32 -58.69
N ARG A 949 -8.19 54.30 -59.41
CA ARG A 949 -9.56 54.78 -59.18
C ARG A 949 -10.57 53.63 -59.39
N GLU A 950 -11.51 53.44 -58.46
CA GLU A 950 -12.25 52.15 -58.38
C GLU A 950 -13.20 51.87 -59.55
N THR A 951 -13.68 52.91 -60.24
CA THR A 951 -14.65 52.77 -61.34
C THR A 951 -14.43 53.80 -62.46
N PRO A 952 -14.78 53.46 -63.71
CA PRO A 952 -15.02 54.44 -64.77
C PRO A 952 -16.24 55.33 -64.43
N PRO A 953 -16.35 56.53 -65.02
CA PRO A 953 -17.65 57.19 -65.11
C PRO A 953 -18.61 56.26 -65.88
N PRO A 954 -19.83 56.02 -65.38
CA PRO A 954 -20.73 55.03 -65.97
C PRO A 954 -21.16 55.43 -67.39
N PRO A 955 -21.32 54.46 -68.32
CA PRO A 955 -21.92 54.73 -69.62
C PRO A 955 -23.35 55.24 -69.47
N LYS A 956 -23.80 56.09 -70.39
CA LYS A 956 -25.21 56.50 -70.46
C LYS A 956 -26.05 55.34 -70.98
N VAL A 957 -26.65 54.60 -70.05
CA VAL A 957 -27.60 53.53 -70.31
C VAL A 957 -29.04 53.97 -70.08
N THR A 958 -29.99 53.23 -70.66
CA THR A 958 -31.43 53.35 -70.47
C THR A 958 -32.02 51.97 -70.18
N GLU A 959 -33.32 51.90 -69.96
CA GLU A 959 -34.07 50.67 -69.72
C GLU A 959 -35.30 50.61 -70.64
N LEU A 960 -35.75 49.39 -70.96
CA LEU A 960 -36.99 49.15 -71.70
C LEU A 960 -37.85 48.12 -70.95
N LEU A 961 -38.97 48.57 -70.39
CA LEU A 961 -39.94 47.70 -69.74
C LEU A 961 -40.96 47.18 -70.76
N VAL A 962 -40.91 45.88 -71.03
CA VAL A 962 -41.99 45.18 -71.74
C VAL A 962 -43.08 44.83 -70.74
N GLN A 963 -44.31 45.24 -71.05
CA GLN A 963 -45.51 44.79 -70.35
C GLN A 963 -46.36 43.96 -71.31
N LYS A 964 -46.58 42.70 -70.98
CA LYS A 964 -47.23 41.73 -71.85
C LYS A 964 -48.70 41.59 -71.47
N GLN A 965 -49.59 41.83 -72.43
CA GLN A 965 -51.04 41.66 -72.30
C GLN A 965 -51.51 40.47 -73.14
N TRP A 966 -52.55 39.80 -72.68
CA TRP A 966 -53.22 38.70 -73.36
C TRP A 966 -54.71 39.05 -73.48
N VAL A 967 -55.27 38.89 -74.68
CA VAL A 967 -56.68 39.20 -74.96
C VAL A 967 -57.30 38.10 -75.83
N ASP A 968 -58.62 37.96 -75.81
CA ASP A 968 -59.34 36.97 -76.63
C ASP A 968 -59.63 37.48 -78.06
N SER A 969 -60.40 36.68 -78.80
CA SER A 969 -60.86 36.97 -80.16
C SER A 969 -61.65 38.27 -80.30
N ASP A 970 -62.26 38.75 -79.22
CA ASP A 970 -63.09 39.95 -79.21
C ASP A 970 -62.29 41.16 -78.69
N GLY A 971 -61.41 40.93 -77.71
CA GLY A 971 -60.42 41.89 -77.21
C GLY A 971 -60.38 42.02 -75.69
N ASP A 972 -61.18 41.23 -74.97
CA ASP A 972 -61.20 41.23 -73.50
C ASP A 972 -60.00 40.46 -72.93
N VAL A 973 -59.56 40.83 -71.72
CA VAL A 973 -58.31 40.32 -71.13
C VAL A 973 -58.45 38.85 -70.71
N VAL A 974 -57.47 38.04 -71.10
CA VAL A 974 -57.40 36.60 -70.80
C VAL A 974 -56.28 36.31 -69.80
N ASP A 975 -56.62 35.65 -68.70
CA ASP A 975 -55.72 35.21 -67.62
C ASP A 975 -55.49 33.69 -67.59
N ARG A 976 -56.19 32.94 -68.45
CA ARG A 976 -56.35 31.49 -68.40
C ARG A 976 -56.00 30.82 -69.73
N ASN A 977 -55.48 29.59 -69.68
CA ASN A 977 -55.00 28.83 -70.84
C ASN A 977 -53.91 29.56 -71.66
N LEU A 978 -53.15 30.43 -71.00
CA LEU A 978 -51.93 31.06 -71.54
C LEU A 978 -50.78 30.03 -71.60
N PRO A 979 -49.76 30.22 -72.45
CA PRO A 979 -48.55 29.40 -72.38
C PRO A 979 -47.87 29.54 -71.00
N ARG A 980 -47.02 28.59 -70.64
CA ARG A 980 -46.28 28.63 -69.35
C ARG A 980 -45.25 29.76 -69.30
N ALA A 981 -44.64 30.05 -70.45
CA ALA A 981 -43.65 31.08 -70.67
C ALA A 981 -43.77 31.60 -72.12
N ILE A 982 -43.13 32.72 -72.40
CA ILE A 982 -42.89 33.23 -73.76
C ILE A 982 -41.41 33.56 -73.90
N GLU A 983 -40.91 33.60 -75.12
CA GLU A 983 -39.52 33.92 -75.41
C GLU A 983 -39.46 35.27 -76.12
N LEU A 984 -38.77 36.25 -75.52
CA LEU A 984 -38.60 37.60 -76.06
C LEU A 984 -37.17 37.81 -76.52
N GLN A 985 -36.99 38.21 -77.77
CA GLN A 985 -35.74 38.76 -78.28
C GLN A 985 -35.79 40.29 -78.21
N LEU A 986 -34.87 40.90 -77.45
CA LEU A 986 -34.57 42.32 -77.59
C LEU A 986 -33.91 42.55 -78.96
N VAL A 987 -34.37 43.56 -79.68
CA VAL A 987 -33.80 43.98 -80.97
C VAL A 987 -33.45 45.46 -80.96
N ARG A 988 -32.39 45.84 -81.64
CA ARG A 988 -32.08 47.23 -82.00
C ARG A 988 -32.52 47.47 -83.44
N VAL A 989 -33.32 48.51 -83.66
CA VAL A 989 -33.78 48.91 -84.99
C VAL A 989 -32.71 49.77 -85.64
N ALA A 990 -32.22 49.36 -86.81
CA ALA A 990 -31.26 50.13 -87.60
C ALA A 990 -31.60 50.02 -89.10
N ALA A 991 -31.64 51.15 -89.80
CA ALA A 991 -32.00 51.24 -91.23
C ALA A 991 -33.35 50.59 -91.65
N GLY A 992 -34.22 50.26 -90.69
CA GLY A 992 -35.50 49.57 -90.92
C GLY A 992 -35.48 48.06 -90.65
N GLU A 993 -34.33 47.49 -90.28
CA GLU A 993 -34.19 46.08 -89.92
C GLU A 993 -34.02 45.89 -88.40
N ASN A 994 -34.53 44.77 -87.87
CA ASN A 994 -34.44 44.40 -86.46
C ASN A 994 -33.21 43.52 -86.22
N ILE A 995 -32.20 44.05 -85.54
CA ILE A 995 -30.96 43.34 -85.21
C ILE A 995 -31.04 42.79 -83.79
N PRO A 996 -30.94 41.47 -83.54
CA PRO A 996 -30.92 40.88 -82.20
C PRO A 996 -29.83 41.47 -81.29
N VAL A 997 -30.17 41.67 -80.01
CA VAL A 997 -29.27 42.17 -78.97
C VAL A 997 -29.35 41.22 -77.77
N GLY A 998 -28.28 40.47 -77.53
CA GLY A 998 -28.25 39.37 -76.55
C GLY A 998 -29.01 38.14 -77.02
N ASP A 999 -28.94 37.06 -76.23
CA ASP A 999 -29.76 35.87 -76.42
C ASP A 999 -31.24 36.17 -76.06
N PRO A 1000 -32.22 35.42 -76.60
CA PRO A 1000 -33.62 35.53 -76.18
C PRO A 1000 -33.81 35.22 -74.69
N VAL A 1001 -34.82 35.84 -74.07
CA VAL A 1001 -35.15 35.65 -72.65
C VAL A 1001 -36.50 34.96 -72.46
N GLU A 1002 -36.53 33.90 -71.65
CA GLU A 1002 -37.78 33.26 -71.22
C GLU A 1002 -38.46 34.14 -70.15
N VAL A 1003 -39.65 34.65 -70.48
CA VAL A 1003 -40.48 35.47 -69.59
C VAL A 1003 -41.65 34.63 -69.07
N THR A 1004 -41.91 34.74 -67.78
CA THR A 1004 -43.01 34.09 -67.05
C THR A 1004 -43.79 35.15 -66.25
N PRO A 1005 -45.02 34.88 -65.79
CA PRO A 1005 -45.77 35.86 -65.00
C PRO A 1005 -45.19 35.99 -63.58
N ASP A 1006 -45.29 37.19 -63.01
CA ASP A 1006 -44.97 37.44 -61.60
C ASP A 1006 -45.98 36.79 -60.64
N SER A 1007 -45.74 36.90 -59.34
CA SER A 1007 -46.61 36.36 -58.29
C SER A 1007 -48.02 36.98 -58.22
N GLU A 1008 -48.28 38.04 -58.99
CA GLU A 1008 -49.60 38.69 -59.15
C GLU A 1008 -50.21 38.41 -60.54
N GLY A 1009 -49.61 37.50 -61.33
CA GLY A 1009 -50.08 37.10 -62.66
C GLY A 1009 -49.70 38.06 -63.79
N ARG A 1010 -48.90 39.10 -63.51
CA ARG A 1010 -48.50 40.09 -64.52
C ARG A 1010 -47.28 39.61 -65.29
N TRP A 1011 -47.38 39.63 -66.60
CA TRP A 1011 -46.27 39.28 -67.49
C TRP A 1011 -45.48 40.55 -67.81
N GLN A 1012 -44.27 40.69 -67.25
CA GLN A 1012 -43.41 41.85 -67.49
C GLN A 1012 -41.94 41.44 -67.55
N TYR A 1013 -41.14 42.13 -68.36
CA TYR A 1013 -39.69 41.97 -68.40
C TYR A 1013 -39.01 43.32 -68.60
N LEU A 1014 -37.97 43.61 -67.82
CA LEU A 1014 -37.21 44.85 -67.89
C LEU A 1014 -35.84 44.56 -68.50
N PHE A 1015 -35.58 45.08 -69.69
CA PHE A 1015 -34.23 45.11 -70.26
C PHE A 1015 -33.50 46.34 -69.70
N THR A 1016 -32.56 46.12 -68.78
CA THR A 1016 -31.72 47.18 -68.19
C THR A 1016 -30.42 47.38 -68.98
N ASP A 1017 -29.64 48.39 -68.60
CA ASP A 1017 -28.26 48.61 -69.04
C ASP A 1017 -28.09 48.78 -70.56
N LEU A 1018 -29.16 49.21 -71.24
CA LEU A 1018 -29.18 49.38 -72.69
C LEU A 1018 -28.38 50.63 -73.09
N PRO A 1019 -27.27 50.51 -73.85
CA PRO A 1019 -26.47 51.67 -74.21
C PRO A 1019 -27.26 52.64 -75.10
N ILE A 1020 -27.38 53.90 -74.66
CA ILE A 1020 -28.13 54.93 -75.42
C ILE A 1020 -27.46 55.24 -76.77
N GLU A 1021 -26.15 54.98 -76.91
CA GLU A 1021 -25.42 55.08 -78.16
C GLU A 1021 -24.64 53.79 -78.46
N VAL A 1022 -24.70 53.30 -79.70
CA VAL A 1022 -23.96 52.12 -80.18
C VAL A 1022 -23.23 52.51 -81.46
N ASN A 1023 -21.90 52.34 -81.48
CA ASN A 1023 -21.02 52.75 -82.57
C ASN A 1023 -21.08 54.26 -82.94
N GLY A 1024 -21.55 55.12 -82.02
CA GLY A 1024 -21.65 56.57 -82.21
C GLY A 1024 -23.01 57.08 -82.71
N GLU A 1025 -24.01 56.20 -82.85
CA GLU A 1025 -25.39 56.56 -83.17
C GLU A 1025 -26.34 56.21 -82.02
N THR A 1026 -27.36 57.04 -81.79
CA THR A 1026 -28.38 56.79 -80.75
C THR A 1026 -29.15 55.51 -81.06
N ALA A 1027 -29.17 54.57 -80.12
CA ALA A 1027 -29.78 53.26 -80.30
C ALA A 1027 -31.30 53.29 -80.03
N VAL A 1028 -32.08 52.86 -81.01
CA VAL A 1028 -33.53 52.63 -80.87
C VAL A 1028 -33.77 51.14 -80.66
N TYR A 1029 -34.46 50.79 -79.57
CA TYR A 1029 -34.76 49.41 -79.20
C TYR A 1029 -36.22 49.06 -79.49
N SER A 1030 -36.50 47.78 -79.66
CA SER A 1030 -37.83 47.17 -79.70
C SER A 1030 -37.73 45.70 -79.29
N VAL A 1031 -38.83 44.96 -79.29
CA VAL A 1031 -38.86 43.53 -78.93
C VAL A 1031 -39.63 42.71 -79.95
N VAL A 1032 -39.21 41.44 -80.11
CA VAL A 1032 -39.88 40.43 -80.93
C VAL A 1032 -40.19 39.23 -80.04
N GLU A 1033 -41.41 38.70 -80.12
CA GLU A 1033 -41.81 37.47 -79.45
C GLU A 1033 -41.68 36.27 -80.40
N SER A 1034 -41.17 35.14 -79.91
CA SER A 1034 -41.25 33.86 -80.62
C SER A 1034 -42.73 33.46 -80.83
N PRO A 1035 -43.14 32.93 -82.00
CA PRO A 1035 -44.55 32.65 -82.28
C PRO A 1035 -45.26 31.78 -81.23
N VAL A 1036 -46.31 32.31 -80.60
CA VAL A 1036 -47.10 31.60 -79.61
C VAL A 1036 -48.30 30.91 -80.27
N ASP A 1037 -48.32 29.57 -80.21
CA ASP A 1037 -49.41 28.75 -80.75
C ASP A 1037 -50.77 29.17 -80.20
N GLY A 1038 -51.73 29.37 -81.11
CA GLY A 1038 -53.09 29.79 -80.76
C GLY A 1038 -53.26 31.28 -80.45
N PHE A 1039 -52.23 32.12 -80.64
CA PHE A 1039 -52.34 33.58 -80.51
C PHE A 1039 -51.73 34.32 -81.72
N THR A 1040 -51.99 35.62 -81.81
CA THR A 1040 -51.35 36.55 -82.75
C THR A 1040 -50.79 37.75 -81.97
N ALA A 1041 -49.50 38.03 -82.11
CA ALA A 1041 -48.78 39.06 -81.34
C ALA A 1041 -48.75 40.43 -82.06
N SER A 1042 -48.80 41.52 -81.28
CA SER A 1042 -48.55 42.89 -81.75
C SER A 1042 -47.79 43.73 -80.71
N VAL A 1043 -46.78 44.47 -81.17
CA VAL A 1043 -45.97 45.39 -80.36
C VAL A 1043 -46.55 46.80 -80.49
N GLY A 1044 -46.79 47.47 -79.35
CA GLY A 1044 -47.20 48.88 -79.31
C GLY A 1044 -46.04 49.85 -79.52
N GLU A 1045 -46.35 51.15 -79.57
CA GLU A 1045 -45.33 52.20 -79.55
C GLU A 1045 -44.66 52.28 -78.16
N ILE A 1046 -43.40 52.74 -78.14
CA ILE A 1046 -42.63 52.90 -76.89
C ILE A 1046 -42.87 54.29 -76.33
N ILE A 1047 -43.40 54.37 -75.11
CA ILE A 1047 -43.71 55.63 -74.42
C ILE A 1047 -43.04 55.60 -73.05
N ASP A 1048 -42.25 56.63 -72.73
CA ASP A 1048 -41.51 56.78 -71.47
C ASP A 1048 -40.75 55.53 -71.00
N GLY A 1049 -40.05 54.86 -71.94
CA GLY A 1049 -39.26 53.65 -71.68
C GLY A 1049 -40.08 52.37 -71.51
N LYS A 1050 -41.36 52.37 -71.87
CA LYS A 1050 -42.27 51.23 -71.72
C LYS A 1050 -42.92 50.85 -73.03
N VAL A 1051 -43.12 49.55 -73.26
CA VAL A 1051 -43.77 49.01 -74.45
C VAL A 1051 -44.78 47.94 -74.07
N THR A 1052 -45.98 47.99 -74.66
CA THR A 1052 -47.00 46.95 -74.47
C THR A 1052 -46.95 45.94 -75.61
N LEU A 1053 -46.85 44.66 -75.28
CA LEU A 1053 -46.87 43.54 -76.23
C LEU A 1053 -48.16 42.75 -76.04
N THR A 1054 -49.08 42.80 -77.00
CA THR A 1054 -50.43 42.22 -76.89
C THR A 1054 -50.56 40.96 -77.73
N ASN A 1055 -51.04 39.87 -77.12
CA ASN A 1055 -51.34 38.61 -77.82
C ASN A 1055 -52.85 38.40 -77.85
N LYS A 1056 -53.41 38.37 -79.05
CA LYS A 1056 -54.84 38.15 -79.32
C LYS A 1056 -55.10 36.68 -79.62
N GLN A 1057 -56.04 36.05 -78.92
CA GLN A 1057 -56.30 34.61 -79.07
C GLN A 1057 -56.97 34.29 -80.41
N ASN A 1058 -56.43 33.27 -81.08
CA ASN A 1058 -56.98 32.72 -82.31
C ASN A 1058 -58.11 31.73 -81.95
N THR A 1059 -59.27 31.85 -82.59
CA THR A 1059 -60.47 31.06 -82.23
C THR A 1059 -60.29 29.55 -82.48
N PRO A 1060 -60.51 28.65 -81.49
CA PRO A 1060 -60.13 27.23 -81.58
C PRO A 1060 -61.24 26.28 -82.08
N PRO A 1061 -60.87 25.11 -82.65
CA PRO A 1061 -61.71 23.89 -82.75
C PRO A 1061 -61.81 23.09 -81.41
N PRO A 1062 -62.70 22.06 -81.26
CA PRO A 1062 -63.21 21.67 -79.93
C PRO A 1062 -62.64 20.42 -79.16
N SER A 1063 -62.22 20.63 -77.88
CA SER A 1063 -62.48 19.84 -76.60
C SER A 1063 -61.68 18.58 -76.07
N THR A 1064 -61.06 18.62 -74.85
CA THR A 1064 -60.88 17.53 -73.78
C THR A 1064 -60.06 17.91 -72.46
N PRO A 1065 -60.13 17.20 -71.27
CA PRO A 1065 -59.46 17.61 -69.97
C PRO A 1065 -58.94 16.53 -68.90
N GLN A 1066 -58.34 16.98 -67.74
CA GLN A 1066 -58.03 16.32 -66.39
C GLN A 1066 -56.74 15.41 -66.21
N THR A 1067 -56.14 14.99 -65.04
CA THR A 1067 -56.41 14.95 -63.54
C THR A 1067 -55.09 14.89 -62.64
N THR A 1068 -55.09 14.71 -61.28
CA THR A 1068 -53.92 15.01 -60.33
C THR A 1068 -53.57 14.05 -59.09
N PRO A 1069 -53.25 14.48 -57.81
CA PRO A 1069 -51.97 14.27 -57.02
C PRO A 1069 -52.12 13.47 -55.64
N PRO A 1070 -51.31 13.52 -54.50
CA PRO A 1070 -50.11 14.29 -54.03
C PRO A 1070 -48.98 13.49 -53.20
N THR A 1071 -48.55 13.94 -51.98
CA THR A 1071 -47.35 13.53 -51.14
C THR A 1071 -47.67 13.39 -49.59
N VAL A 1072 -46.83 13.21 -48.52
CA VAL A 1072 -45.42 13.57 -48.08
C VAL A 1072 -44.82 12.57 -46.99
N SER A 1073 -43.76 12.88 -46.16
CA SER A 1073 -43.09 11.94 -45.18
C SER A 1073 -42.21 12.58 -44.02
N PRO A 1074 -41.85 11.85 -42.90
CA PRO A 1074 -40.99 12.29 -41.76
C PRO A 1074 -39.57 11.61 -41.63
N THR A 1075 -38.75 12.00 -40.63
CA THR A 1075 -37.32 11.58 -40.39
C THR A 1075 -37.14 10.43 -39.35
N THR A 1076 -36.01 9.74 -39.10
CA THR A 1076 -34.54 9.84 -39.42
C THR A 1076 -33.96 8.46 -39.84
N PRO A 1077 -32.74 8.31 -40.44
CA PRO A 1077 -31.54 7.97 -39.63
C PRO A 1077 -30.18 8.65 -40.06
N PRO A 1078 -29.09 8.00 -40.59
CA PRO A 1078 -27.74 8.12 -39.99
C PRO A 1078 -26.61 8.55 -40.98
N SER A 1079 -25.35 8.41 -40.53
CA SER A 1079 -24.07 8.43 -41.29
C SER A 1079 -23.72 9.68 -42.13
N LYS A 1080 -22.46 10.14 -42.05
CA LYS A 1080 -22.01 11.35 -42.78
C LYS A 1080 -20.78 11.12 -43.67
N PRO A 1081 -20.97 11.07 -45.01
CA PRO A 1081 -19.92 11.27 -46.03
C PRO A 1081 -19.78 12.81 -46.34
N PRO A 1082 -19.15 13.28 -47.44
CA PRO A 1082 -18.58 14.65 -47.52
C PRO A 1082 -19.55 15.77 -47.94
N LEU A 1083 -18.96 16.96 -48.19
CA LEU A 1083 -19.47 18.21 -48.80
C LEU A 1083 -19.89 19.38 -47.87
N VAL A 1084 -19.92 20.56 -48.51
CA VAL A 1084 -19.97 21.98 -48.04
C VAL A 1084 -21.30 22.63 -48.50
N PRO A 1085 -21.62 23.94 -48.32
CA PRO A 1085 -21.00 25.06 -47.58
C PRO A 1085 -22.01 25.85 -46.68
N THR A 1086 -21.65 27.11 -46.35
CA THR A 1086 -22.47 28.25 -45.83
C THR A 1086 -23.10 28.13 -44.42
N GLY A 1087 -23.28 29.22 -43.66
CA GLY A 1087 -22.76 30.60 -43.82
C GLY A 1087 -23.50 31.62 -42.93
N ALA A 1088 -22.89 32.81 -42.71
CA ALA A 1088 -23.49 34.01 -42.06
C ALA A 1088 -23.91 33.86 -40.56
N GLN A 1089 -24.01 34.91 -39.73
CA GLN A 1089 -23.50 36.30 -39.79
C GLN A 1089 -23.44 36.89 -38.36
N VAL A 1090 -22.81 38.08 -38.22
CA VAL A 1090 -23.08 39.19 -37.26
C VAL A 1090 -23.58 38.87 -35.82
N GLY A 1091 -22.99 39.41 -34.73
CA GLY A 1091 -21.79 40.24 -34.62
C GLY A 1091 -21.91 41.34 -33.54
N GLY A 1092 -20.80 41.60 -32.82
CA GLY A 1092 -20.64 42.71 -31.88
C GLY A 1092 -21.36 42.57 -30.53
N LEU A 1093 -21.02 43.37 -29.51
CA LEU A 1093 -19.82 44.20 -29.31
C LEU A 1093 -19.65 44.53 -27.79
N LEU A 1094 -18.44 44.90 -27.38
CA LEU A 1094 -18.01 45.81 -26.28
C LEU A 1094 -19.05 46.29 -25.21
N ALA A 1095 -18.72 46.45 -23.91
CA ALA A 1095 -17.42 46.51 -23.22
C ALA A 1095 -17.52 46.15 -21.70
N ALA A 1096 -16.42 46.35 -20.96
CA ALA A 1096 -16.29 46.11 -19.52
C ALA A 1096 -17.09 47.10 -18.63
N GLY A 1097 -17.43 46.68 -17.40
CA GLY A 1097 -18.30 47.43 -16.47
C GLY A 1097 -18.14 47.08 -14.98
N ALA A 1098 -16.93 47.28 -14.45
CA ALA A 1098 -16.52 47.50 -13.05
C ALA A 1098 -17.53 47.39 -11.85
N VAL A 1099 -17.11 46.64 -10.82
CA VAL A 1099 -16.90 47.10 -9.41
C VAL A 1099 -18.07 47.18 -8.37
N MET A 1100 -17.86 46.45 -7.25
CA MET A 1100 -18.22 46.72 -5.82
C MET A 1100 -19.55 46.32 -5.13
N ALA A 1101 -19.40 46.19 -3.80
CA ALA A 1101 -20.36 46.06 -2.67
C ALA A 1101 -21.17 44.75 -2.56
N LEU A 1102 -21.19 43.97 -1.45
CA LEU A 1102 -21.21 44.21 0.03
C LEU A 1102 -22.57 44.65 0.60
N LEU A 1103 -23.23 43.76 1.37
CA LEU A 1103 -23.69 43.91 2.78
C LEU A 1103 -24.84 42.92 3.15
N GLY A 1104 -25.12 42.76 4.46
CA GLY A 1104 -26.25 41.95 5.01
C GLY A 1104 -25.91 40.47 5.29
N VAL A 1105 -25.34 40.01 6.42
CA VAL A 1105 -25.43 40.34 7.87
C VAL A 1105 -26.68 39.73 8.57
N ALA A 1106 -26.40 38.95 9.64
CA ALA A 1106 -27.25 38.63 10.82
C ALA A 1106 -28.40 37.58 10.71
N ILE A 1107 -28.81 36.82 11.75
CA ILE A 1107 -28.22 36.35 13.04
C ILE A 1107 -29.12 35.20 13.63
N VAL A 1108 -28.76 34.60 14.78
CA VAL A 1108 -29.45 33.53 15.57
C VAL A 1108 -29.21 32.10 15.06
N ARG A 1109 -28.54 31.14 15.75
CA ARG A 1109 -28.01 30.96 17.15
C ARG A 1109 -28.93 30.30 18.20
N ARG A 1110 -28.95 28.95 18.21
CA ARG A 1110 -28.98 28.04 19.40
C ARG A 1110 -28.49 26.66 18.90
N ARG A 1111 -27.44 25.99 19.44
CA ARG A 1111 -27.12 25.51 20.82
C ARG A 1111 -28.09 24.45 21.37
N GLY A 1112 -27.54 23.30 21.73
CA GLY A 1112 -28.21 22.12 22.29
C GLY A 1112 -27.34 20.90 22.05
N ASP A 1113 -26.47 20.57 23.02
CA ASP A 1113 -25.43 19.55 22.89
C ASP A 1113 -25.90 18.16 23.36
N SER A 1114 -25.53 17.10 22.64
CA SER A 1114 -25.37 15.71 23.14
C SER A 1114 -24.58 14.87 22.13
#